data_AF-A0A4S4FRE1-F1
#
_entry.id   AF-A0A4S4FRE1-F1
#
_cell.length_a   1.000
_cell.length_b   1.000
_cell.length_c   1.000
_cell.angle_alpha   90.00
_cell.angle_beta   90.00
_cell.angle_gamma   90.00
#
_symmetry.space_group_name_H-M   'P 1'
#
loop_
_entity.id
_entity.type
_entity.pdbx_description
1 polymer ?
#
loop_
_entity_poly.entity_id
_entity_poly.type
_entity_poly.pdbx_seq_one_letter_code
_entity_poly.pdbx_strand_id
1 'polypeptide(L)'
;MRARIGIAIFSALLMVVGVSSPASAHPWVIQPGTVQVTITAPDGVAANVAIRRVDKKVNLAVAAKPAAGKTQTVKVAAAVGAYAVSAPAMIVAGVLYEVKNPQQKVVVLPNRTTKLTVSYVASGGASDLHTTGLTTTSVTLAWTTSKESTYLLRRAIGDVPPSSPTQGVAVPIKGSTAIDAGLTAGKHYSYALFTKSEKKWSSSEWHGNSWSGGHWSGGYGSGSQWSSNRWSTPLTLTAGTAPPAGSTDASYVAEPTTLIATAKQINSATPTDSGVTVVLADGVPTPVLGAAVILPISTILAGGYLGVVASISTDGRTLQLTTGGLADAFNFYQLASGPFSTDPSILTPQEADAIAAATPTPTVGSPAAPNTLLAPTPTDKVAAARQQDTDEATAAPAPHSLAAAAPATVKCNDGGVDPTADFKVAAGGHFNTTVDKHSFLGVEVNVGATVDTGLALKSTGALDIKLEGKCGLEIAPLYKQISVYPVPIGVLVSPYAEISVTGTVEIKNVGMTATAGISMKGTLSLSNGPKFSTSKSFSATPTQPGGVGFAFPEIGMKLGSSVVLGPGIGSKVAGIIAGIKGTLDPFSASFKLSESPSNPGQLCGVVNANFALALGLTATAWFPKWPTASIDISSEDLNGEFPYPGFPITFPNGCDKPVTPPPAPTPPNSLFGDGVTKVNDSTTGTSDQVGYVEGFVPGAKTWVLSTGSIARAVGSPGQLASTNLGLAGDAQLTALAGRPTFDAVAYQVTVVPKGTTLHVRYVFASEEYPEYVGSAYNDAMAVFVNGVNCAYVPGTTTPVAVNTVNAQTNSAYYIDNAAGVAGYSTSMDGLTKPLTCDVPVKAGVPVTVRIAVADASDSVLDSAVALVDGGIWSN
;
A
#
# COMPACT_ATOMS: atom_id res chain seq x y z
N MET A 1 24.97 -26.79 59.92
CA MET A 1 24.97 -28.15 59.33
C MET A 1 25.69 -28.09 57.99
N ARG A 2 26.86 -28.73 57.92
CA ARG A 2 27.70 -28.98 56.71
C ARG A 2 27.25 -30.33 56.12
N ALA A 3 27.46 -30.78 54.87
CA ALA A 3 28.53 -30.60 53.91
C ALA A 3 28.11 -31.09 52.49
N ARG A 4 28.91 -30.70 51.48
CA ARG A 4 28.95 -31.22 50.10
C ARG A 4 29.40 -32.69 50.05
N ILE A 5 28.92 -33.49 49.10
CA ILE A 5 29.67 -34.64 48.52
C ILE A 5 29.27 -34.83 47.05
N GLY A 6 30.27 -34.78 46.15
CA GLY A 6 30.21 -35.36 44.80
C GLY A 6 30.78 -36.77 44.81
N ILE A 7 30.37 -37.60 43.85
CA ILE A 7 30.98 -38.93 43.63
C ILE A 7 31.25 -39.10 42.14
N ALA A 8 32.53 -39.34 41.86
CA ALA A 8 33.03 -39.94 40.65
C ALA A 8 33.86 -41.18 41.04
N ILE A 9 33.90 -42.13 40.10
CA ILE A 9 34.89 -43.21 39.85
C ILE A 9 34.86 -44.47 40.75
N PHE A 10 34.59 -45.67 40.17
CA PHE A 10 35.57 -46.69 39.71
C PHE A 10 34.94 -48.10 39.52
N SER A 11 35.56 -48.88 38.61
CA SER A 11 35.58 -50.37 38.45
C SER A 11 34.82 -50.87 37.20
N ALA A 12 35.33 -51.79 36.37
CA ALA A 12 36.49 -52.67 36.48
C ALA A 12 37.07 -53.01 35.09
N LEU A 13 38.40 -53.21 35.08
CA LEU A 13 39.20 -53.74 33.99
C LEU A 13 39.06 -55.28 33.97
N LEU A 14 38.61 -55.85 32.85
CA LEU A 14 38.71 -57.29 32.58
C LEU A 14 39.52 -57.49 31.29
N MET A 15 40.78 -57.90 31.45
CA MET A 15 41.62 -58.39 30.37
C MET A 15 41.13 -59.79 29.96
N VAL A 16 40.67 -59.95 28.72
CA VAL A 16 40.58 -61.24 28.05
C VAL A 16 41.56 -61.23 26.90
N VAL A 17 42.59 -62.08 27.01
CA VAL A 17 43.55 -62.36 25.94
C VAL A 17 42.85 -63.26 24.92
N GLY A 18 42.49 -62.69 23.78
CA GLY A 18 41.89 -63.37 22.64
C GLY A 18 42.88 -63.46 21.48
N VAL A 19 43.21 -64.68 21.12
CA VAL A 19 44.17 -65.12 20.09
C VAL A 19 43.89 -64.46 18.74
N SER A 20 44.92 -63.87 18.12
CA SER A 20 44.87 -63.31 16.77
C SER A 20 44.60 -64.40 15.72
N SER A 21 43.47 -64.30 15.02
CA SER A 21 43.22 -64.97 13.73
C SER A 21 43.17 -63.90 12.65
N PRO A 22 43.99 -63.96 11.58
CA PRO A 22 43.92 -63.00 10.49
C PRO A 22 42.96 -63.53 9.43
N ALA A 23 41.75 -62.98 9.35
CA ALA A 23 40.92 -62.96 8.14
C ALA A 23 39.56 -62.27 8.42
N SER A 24 39.57 -60.96 8.64
CA SER A 24 38.38 -60.17 8.31
C SER A 24 38.54 -59.71 6.86
N ALA A 25 37.83 -60.37 5.95
CA ALA A 25 37.58 -59.81 4.63
C ALA A 25 36.85 -58.48 4.85
N HIS A 26 37.56 -57.36 4.63
CA HIS A 26 36.90 -56.05 4.58
C HIS A 26 35.81 -56.12 3.51
N PRO A 27 34.53 -55.83 3.83
CA PRO A 27 33.55 -55.64 2.78
C PRO A 27 34.08 -54.51 1.90
N TRP A 28 34.25 -54.78 0.60
CA TRP A 28 34.63 -53.77 -0.38
C TRP A 28 33.55 -52.68 -0.36
N VAL A 29 33.79 -51.60 0.38
CA VAL A 29 32.92 -50.42 0.36
C VAL A 29 33.12 -49.77 -0.99
N ILE A 30 32.23 -50.06 -1.94
CA ILE A 30 32.21 -49.40 -3.25
C ILE A 30 31.90 -47.93 -2.99
N GLN A 31 32.93 -47.09 -3.12
CA GLN A 31 32.80 -45.66 -2.96
C GLN A 31 31.93 -45.08 -4.08
N PRO A 32 31.00 -44.14 -3.78
CA PRO A 32 30.15 -43.53 -4.79
C PRO A 32 30.98 -42.75 -5.82
N GLY A 33 30.45 -42.65 -7.04
CA GLY A 33 30.98 -41.72 -8.05
C GLY A 33 30.36 -40.33 -7.89
N THR A 34 30.70 -39.43 -8.79
CA THR A 34 30.12 -38.08 -8.87
C THR A 34 29.57 -37.83 -10.27
N VAL A 35 28.38 -37.23 -10.38
CA VAL A 35 27.86 -36.67 -11.63
C VAL A 35 28.01 -35.16 -11.55
N GLN A 36 28.69 -34.56 -12.52
CA GLN A 36 28.80 -33.12 -12.68
C GLN A 36 27.96 -32.69 -13.88
N VAL A 37 26.84 -32.03 -13.63
CA VAL A 37 25.94 -31.50 -14.66
C VAL A 37 26.23 -30.02 -14.87
N THR A 38 26.55 -29.66 -16.10
CA THR A 38 26.67 -28.28 -16.56
C THR A 38 25.46 -27.95 -17.43
N ILE A 39 24.68 -26.96 -16.99
CA ILE A 39 23.50 -26.46 -17.69
C ILE A 39 23.89 -25.14 -18.35
N THR A 40 23.68 -25.02 -19.65
CA THR A 40 23.91 -23.80 -20.42
C THR A 40 22.60 -23.34 -21.06
N ALA A 41 22.23 -22.08 -20.84
CA ALA A 41 21.09 -21.42 -21.45
C ALA A 41 21.41 -19.94 -21.65
N PRO A 42 20.67 -19.21 -22.50
CA PRO A 42 20.79 -17.75 -22.55
C PRO A 42 20.59 -17.10 -21.18
N ASP A 43 21.15 -15.89 -21.02
CA ASP A 43 20.95 -15.11 -19.80
C ASP A 43 19.46 -14.74 -19.67
N GLY A 44 18.93 -14.79 -18.44
CA GLY A 44 17.50 -14.65 -18.16
C GLY A 44 16.69 -15.96 -18.23
N VAL A 45 17.26 -17.06 -18.74
CA VAL A 45 16.55 -18.34 -18.86
C VAL A 45 16.88 -19.28 -17.71
N ALA A 46 15.96 -19.43 -16.76
CA ALA A 46 16.05 -20.45 -15.72
C ALA A 46 15.74 -21.86 -16.28
N ALA A 47 16.37 -22.90 -15.73
CA ALA A 47 16.17 -24.26 -16.22
C ALA A 47 16.42 -25.31 -15.14
N ASN A 48 15.62 -26.38 -15.16
CA ASN A 48 15.81 -27.56 -14.32
C ASN A 48 16.25 -28.77 -15.17
N VAL A 49 17.14 -29.58 -14.64
CA VAL A 49 17.62 -30.81 -15.25
C VAL A 49 17.56 -31.93 -14.23
N ALA A 50 16.64 -32.87 -14.41
CA ALA A 50 16.52 -34.04 -13.55
C ALA A 50 17.46 -35.15 -14.01
N ILE A 51 18.20 -35.72 -13.07
CA ILE A 51 19.09 -36.87 -13.25
C ILE A 51 18.37 -38.07 -12.66
N ARG A 52 18.02 -39.04 -13.50
CA ARG A 52 17.23 -40.22 -13.10
C ARG A 52 18.07 -41.47 -13.20
N ARG A 53 18.01 -42.34 -12.19
CA ARG A 53 18.65 -43.65 -12.29
C ARG A 53 17.79 -44.56 -13.18
N VAL A 54 18.39 -45.18 -14.19
CA VAL A 54 17.66 -45.89 -15.26
C VAL A 54 16.96 -47.15 -14.74
N ASP A 55 17.59 -47.86 -13.81
CA ASP A 55 17.09 -49.10 -13.20
C ASP A 55 15.94 -48.87 -12.19
N LYS A 56 16.03 -47.80 -11.39
CA LYS A 56 15.06 -47.50 -10.33
C LYS A 56 13.96 -46.53 -10.74
N LYS A 57 14.10 -45.82 -11.88
CA LYS A 57 13.20 -44.73 -12.32
C LYS A 57 12.98 -43.61 -11.28
N VAL A 58 13.85 -43.49 -10.28
CA VAL A 58 13.82 -42.44 -9.26
C VAL A 58 14.76 -41.30 -9.66
N ASN A 59 14.36 -40.06 -9.38
CA ASN A 59 15.25 -38.90 -9.47
C ASN A 59 16.39 -39.07 -8.46
N LEU A 60 17.63 -39.13 -8.94
CA LEU A 60 18.81 -39.00 -8.10
C LEU A 60 18.95 -37.56 -7.61
N ALA A 61 18.86 -36.60 -8.54
CA ALA A 61 18.91 -35.19 -8.24
C ALA A 61 18.30 -34.31 -9.32
N VAL A 62 17.93 -33.08 -8.97
CA VAL A 62 17.59 -31.99 -9.87
C VAL A 62 18.68 -30.93 -9.80
N ALA A 63 19.34 -30.68 -10.93
CA ALA A 63 20.26 -29.57 -11.09
C ALA A 63 19.46 -28.37 -11.62
N ALA A 64 19.49 -27.26 -10.90
CA ALA A 64 18.80 -26.03 -11.28
C ALA A 64 19.81 -24.95 -11.74
N LYS A 65 19.48 -24.25 -12.82
CA LYS A 65 20.16 -23.04 -13.30
C LYS A 65 19.26 -21.84 -12.99
N PRO A 66 19.74 -20.82 -12.25
CA PRO A 66 18.98 -19.59 -12.06
C PRO A 66 18.85 -18.81 -13.38
N ALA A 67 17.93 -17.85 -13.44
CA ALA A 67 17.77 -16.99 -14.61
C ALA A 67 19.06 -16.21 -14.93
N ALA A 68 19.68 -15.63 -13.90
CA ALA A 68 20.93 -14.90 -14.02
C ALA A 68 22.10 -15.82 -14.39
N GLY A 69 22.90 -15.36 -15.35
CA GLY A 69 24.08 -16.05 -15.87
C GLY A 69 23.75 -17.06 -16.96
N LYS A 70 24.76 -17.41 -17.77
CA LYS A 70 24.59 -18.31 -18.92
C LYS A 70 24.82 -19.79 -18.59
N THR A 71 25.56 -20.08 -17.54
CA THR A 71 25.98 -21.44 -17.21
C THR A 71 25.93 -21.69 -15.71
N GLN A 72 25.41 -22.86 -15.30
CA GLN A 72 25.45 -23.35 -13.93
C GLN A 72 26.01 -24.77 -13.90
N THR A 73 26.87 -25.07 -12.92
CA THR A 73 27.39 -26.43 -12.71
C THR A 73 26.97 -26.95 -11.35
N VAL A 74 26.43 -28.17 -11.32
CA VAL A 74 26.00 -28.86 -10.10
C VAL A 74 26.70 -30.21 -10.02
N LYS A 75 27.27 -30.52 -8.85
CA LYS A 75 27.91 -31.81 -8.57
C LYS A 75 27.03 -32.60 -7.62
N VAL A 76 26.77 -33.86 -7.94
CA VAL A 76 25.92 -34.75 -7.17
C VAL A 76 26.65 -36.06 -6.94
N ALA A 77 26.75 -36.49 -5.68
CA ALA A 77 27.22 -37.82 -5.37
C ALA A 77 26.22 -38.86 -5.88
N ALA A 78 26.70 -39.86 -6.60
CA ALA A 78 25.87 -40.84 -7.28
C ALA A 78 26.41 -42.24 -7.03
N ALA A 79 25.51 -43.17 -6.65
CA ALA A 79 25.86 -44.58 -6.62
C ALA A 79 26.29 -45.04 -8.02
N VAL A 80 27.18 -46.03 -8.08
CA VAL A 80 27.60 -46.66 -9.34
C VAL A 80 26.37 -47.21 -10.08
N GLY A 81 26.25 -46.91 -11.38
CA GLY A 81 25.10 -47.30 -12.18
C GLY A 81 24.82 -46.41 -13.38
N ALA A 82 23.76 -46.73 -14.13
CA ALA A 82 23.32 -45.96 -15.30
C ALA A 82 22.30 -44.89 -14.95
N TYR A 83 22.49 -43.70 -15.50
CA TYR A 83 21.64 -42.53 -15.30
C TYR A 83 21.20 -41.94 -16.64
N ALA A 84 20.01 -41.37 -16.67
CA ALA A 84 19.45 -40.64 -17.79
C ALA A 84 19.13 -39.21 -17.36
N VAL A 85 19.21 -38.29 -18.30
CA VAL A 85 18.81 -36.91 -18.08
C VAL A 85 17.42 -36.66 -18.63
N SER A 86 16.59 -36.00 -17.83
CA SER A 86 15.27 -35.51 -18.19
C SER A 86 15.28 -34.00 -18.03
N ALA A 87 15.20 -33.30 -19.14
CA ALA A 87 15.28 -31.85 -19.20
C ALA A 87 14.08 -31.34 -20.02
N PRO A 88 13.04 -30.77 -19.38
CA PRO A 88 11.84 -30.30 -20.06
C PRO A 88 12.15 -29.04 -20.88
N ALA A 89 11.37 -28.77 -21.93
CA ALA A 89 11.44 -27.48 -22.60
C ALA A 89 10.99 -26.35 -21.66
N MET A 90 11.55 -25.15 -21.85
CA MET A 90 11.28 -23.99 -21.01
C MET A 90 10.63 -22.89 -21.85
N ILE A 91 9.62 -22.21 -21.29
CA ILE A 91 9.03 -21.03 -21.91
C ILE A 91 9.38 -19.83 -21.01
N VAL A 92 10.11 -18.87 -21.57
CA VAL A 92 10.52 -17.66 -20.84
C VAL A 92 10.30 -16.46 -21.74
N ALA A 93 9.54 -15.46 -21.25
CA ALA A 93 9.17 -14.27 -22.00
C ALA A 93 8.60 -14.60 -23.40
N GLY A 94 7.68 -15.56 -23.46
CA GLY A 94 7.04 -15.99 -24.71
C GLY A 94 7.94 -16.82 -25.66
N VAL A 95 9.19 -17.10 -25.32
CA VAL A 95 10.11 -17.87 -26.17
C VAL A 95 10.27 -19.30 -25.66
N LEU A 96 10.11 -20.28 -26.56
CA LEU A 96 10.34 -21.70 -26.28
C LEU A 96 11.83 -22.05 -26.43
N TYR A 97 12.42 -22.57 -25.35
CA TYR A 97 13.77 -23.10 -25.29
C TYR A 97 13.76 -24.61 -25.15
N GLU A 98 14.43 -25.29 -26.08
CA GLU A 98 14.52 -26.75 -26.13
C GLU A 98 15.96 -27.22 -25.93
N VAL A 99 16.10 -28.45 -25.47
CA VAL A 99 17.41 -29.07 -25.25
C VAL A 99 17.96 -29.58 -26.58
N LYS A 100 19.17 -29.16 -26.96
CA LYS A 100 19.82 -29.57 -28.21
C LYS A 100 20.03 -31.10 -28.32
N ASN A 101 20.31 -31.76 -27.19
CA ASN A 101 20.55 -33.20 -27.08
C ASN A 101 19.73 -33.82 -25.93
N PRO A 102 18.44 -34.15 -26.13
CA PRO A 102 17.53 -34.55 -25.04
C PRO A 102 17.71 -35.99 -24.55
N GLN A 103 18.38 -36.87 -25.32
CA GLN A 103 18.55 -38.30 -25.02
C GLN A 103 19.94 -38.61 -24.45
N GLN A 104 20.29 -38.01 -23.31
CA GLN A 104 21.59 -38.28 -22.67
C GLN A 104 21.48 -39.39 -21.62
N LYS A 105 22.29 -40.43 -21.78
CA LYS A 105 22.50 -41.50 -20.79
C LYS A 105 23.97 -41.59 -20.44
N VAL A 106 24.29 -41.74 -19.16
CA VAL A 106 25.65 -41.82 -18.66
C VAL A 106 25.79 -42.94 -17.62
N VAL A 107 27.00 -43.50 -17.50
CA VAL A 107 27.32 -44.51 -16.51
C VAL A 107 28.27 -43.90 -15.48
N VAL A 108 27.91 -43.98 -14.21
CA VAL A 108 28.73 -43.53 -13.09
C VAL A 108 29.59 -44.69 -12.60
N LEU A 109 30.89 -44.45 -12.49
CA LEU A 109 31.90 -45.40 -12.01
C LEU A 109 32.42 -45.02 -10.60
N PRO A 110 32.92 -45.97 -9.80
CA PRO A 110 33.44 -45.70 -8.46
C PRO A 110 34.57 -44.65 -8.50
N ASN A 111 34.56 -43.68 -7.56
CA ASN A 111 35.57 -42.62 -7.44
C ASN A 111 35.83 -41.79 -8.72
N ARG A 112 34.92 -41.82 -9.70
CA ARG A 112 35.04 -41.05 -10.95
C ARG A 112 34.00 -39.94 -10.99
N THR A 113 34.40 -38.81 -11.55
CA THR A 113 33.46 -37.73 -11.93
C THR A 113 33.03 -37.92 -13.37
N THR A 114 31.74 -38.12 -13.59
CA THR A 114 31.11 -38.19 -14.91
C THR A 114 30.54 -36.82 -15.24
N LYS A 115 31.04 -36.18 -16.32
CA LYS A 115 30.59 -34.84 -16.74
C LYS A 115 29.46 -34.95 -17.75
N LEU A 116 28.45 -34.12 -17.60
CA LEU A 116 27.28 -34.06 -18.46
C LEU A 116 26.96 -32.60 -18.79
N THR A 117 26.69 -32.28 -20.05
CA THR A 117 26.34 -30.91 -20.48
C THR A 117 24.97 -30.89 -21.13
N VAL A 118 24.06 -30.07 -20.60
CA VAL A 118 22.73 -29.83 -21.15
C VAL A 118 22.67 -28.39 -21.65
N SER A 119 22.41 -28.22 -22.95
CA SER A 119 22.35 -26.90 -23.58
C SER A 119 20.94 -26.62 -24.10
N TYR A 120 20.35 -25.53 -23.62
CA TYR A 120 19.08 -24.99 -24.07
C TYR A 120 19.30 -23.95 -25.17
N VAL A 121 18.50 -24.04 -26.23
CA VAL A 121 18.50 -23.10 -27.37
C VAL A 121 17.05 -22.77 -27.75
N ALA A 122 16.81 -21.57 -28.29
CA ALA A 122 15.48 -21.22 -28.79
C ALA A 122 15.07 -22.16 -29.94
N SER A 123 13.83 -22.66 -29.93
CA SER A 123 13.36 -23.68 -30.90
C SER A 123 13.19 -23.13 -32.33
N GLY A 124 13.12 -21.81 -32.50
CA GLY A 124 12.95 -21.14 -33.79
C GLY A 124 11.54 -21.25 -34.39
N GLY A 125 10.56 -21.78 -33.63
CA GLY A 125 9.15 -21.86 -34.02
C GLY A 125 8.37 -20.57 -33.73
N ALA A 126 7.05 -20.67 -33.47
CA ALA A 126 6.29 -19.54 -32.93
C ALA A 126 6.95 -19.01 -31.65
N SER A 127 6.82 -17.71 -31.43
CA SER A 127 7.23 -17.02 -30.20
C SER A 127 6.15 -16.04 -29.77
N ASP A 128 6.25 -15.55 -28.53
CA ASP A 128 5.39 -14.49 -28.00
C ASP A 128 3.89 -14.82 -28.06
N LEU A 129 3.51 -16.05 -27.65
CA LEU A 129 2.11 -16.41 -27.49
C LEU A 129 1.52 -15.66 -26.30
N HIS A 130 0.58 -14.75 -26.55
CA HIS A 130 -0.09 -13.95 -25.53
C HIS A 130 -1.59 -13.76 -25.86
N THR A 131 -2.34 -13.25 -24.89
CA THR A 131 -3.74 -12.86 -25.06
C THR A 131 -3.86 -11.40 -25.46
N THR A 132 -4.73 -11.10 -26.43
CA THR A 132 -5.06 -9.72 -26.82
C THR A 132 -6.50 -9.33 -26.45
N GLY A 133 -7.28 -10.28 -25.92
CA GLY A 133 -8.62 -10.02 -25.41
C GLY A 133 -9.14 -11.17 -24.58
N LEU A 134 -9.77 -10.86 -23.45
CA LEU A 134 -10.32 -11.84 -22.52
C LEU A 134 -11.71 -11.37 -22.08
N THR A 135 -12.73 -12.19 -22.32
CA THR A 135 -14.12 -11.91 -21.92
C THR A 135 -14.67 -13.04 -21.05
N THR A 136 -15.95 -12.96 -20.70
CA THR A 136 -16.65 -14.04 -20.00
C THR A 136 -16.82 -15.29 -20.85
N THR A 137 -16.76 -15.19 -22.19
CA THR A 137 -17.07 -16.32 -23.08
C THR A 137 -16.08 -16.48 -24.24
N SER A 138 -14.99 -15.70 -24.26
CA SER A 138 -13.98 -15.81 -25.30
C SER A 138 -12.57 -15.46 -24.83
N VAL A 139 -11.57 -16.11 -25.44
CA VAL A 139 -10.15 -15.72 -25.36
C VAL A 139 -9.65 -15.43 -26.77
N THR A 140 -9.01 -14.27 -26.95
CA THR A 140 -8.32 -13.89 -28.19
C THR A 140 -6.82 -14.01 -27.97
N LEU A 141 -6.15 -14.73 -28.86
CA LEU A 141 -4.73 -15.07 -28.79
C LEU A 141 -4.00 -14.52 -30.01
N ALA A 142 -2.76 -14.11 -29.80
CA ALA A 142 -1.83 -13.74 -30.85
C ALA A 142 -0.43 -14.33 -30.58
N TRP A 143 0.35 -14.51 -31.63
CA TRP A 143 1.75 -14.93 -31.54
C TRP A 143 2.57 -14.38 -32.70
N THR A 144 3.89 -14.42 -32.56
CA THR A 144 4.84 -14.14 -33.63
C THR A 144 5.11 -15.41 -34.46
N THR A 145 5.01 -15.30 -35.78
CA THR A 145 5.25 -16.41 -36.71
C THR A 145 6.72 -16.49 -37.15
N SER A 146 7.21 -17.71 -37.29
CA SER A 146 8.46 -18.06 -37.98
C SER A 146 8.22 -18.30 -39.48
N LYS A 147 9.20 -18.04 -40.34
CA LYS A 147 9.12 -18.33 -41.79
C LYS A 147 8.91 -19.83 -42.06
N GLU A 148 8.02 -20.15 -43.01
CA GLU A 148 7.79 -21.52 -43.52
C GLU A 148 7.36 -22.53 -42.43
N SER A 149 6.39 -22.16 -41.60
CA SER A 149 5.85 -23.02 -40.55
C SER A 149 4.32 -23.07 -40.58
N THR A 150 3.77 -24.25 -40.31
CA THR A 150 2.34 -24.45 -40.07
C THR A 150 2.06 -24.50 -38.56
N TYR A 151 0.94 -23.92 -38.14
CA TYR A 151 0.54 -23.82 -36.74
C TYR A 151 -0.74 -24.59 -36.44
N LEU A 152 -0.82 -25.13 -35.22
CA LEU A 152 -2.02 -25.77 -34.71
C LEU A 152 -2.21 -25.37 -33.26
N LEU A 153 -3.43 -24.98 -32.90
CA LEU A 153 -3.78 -24.54 -31.55
C LEU A 153 -4.79 -25.51 -30.95
N ARG A 154 -4.47 -26.05 -29.78
CA ARG A 154 -5.36 -26.90 -28.98
C ARG A 154 -5.69 -26.24 -27.66
N ARG A 155 -6.90 -26.50 -27.18
CA ARG A 155 -7.37 -26.10 -25.85
C ARG A 155 -7.77 -27.32 -25.02
N ALA A 156 -7.47 -27.28 -23.73
CA ALA A 156 -8.10 -28.11 -22.70
C ALA A 156 -8.78 -27.23 -21.63
N ILE A 157 -9.77 -27.79 -20.94
CA ILE A 157 -10.30 -27.22 -19.69
C ILE A 157 -9.31 -27.59 -18.58
N GLY A 158 -8.97 -26.65 -17.70
CA GLY A 158 -8.00 -26.90 -16.65
C GLY A 158 -6.61 -26.33 -16.94
N ASP A 159 -5.72 -26.45 -15.95
CA ASP A 159 -4.35 -25.93 -15.99
C ASP A 159 -3.35 -26.83 -16.75
N VAL A 160 -3.79 -27.99 -17.26
CA VAL A 160 -2.91 -28.95 -17.96
C VAL A 160 -3.05 -28.79 -19.47
N PRO A 161 -2.08 -28.17 -20.16
CA PRO A 161 -2.15 -27.94 -21.59
C PRO A 161 -2.13 -29.26 -22.38
N PRO A 162 -2.78 -29.30 -23.56
CA PRO A 162 -2.65 -30.42 -24.48
C PRO A 162 -1.19 -30.73 -24.80
N SER A 163 -0.78 -31.98 -24.61
CA SER A 163 0.61 -32.42 -24.81
C SER A 163 0.89 -32.91 -26.24
N SER A 164 -0.16 -33.07 -27.06
CA SER A 164 -0.03 -33.51 -28.45
C SER A 164 -1.01 -32.78 -29.39
N PRO A 165 -0.71 -32.72 -30.71
CA PRO A 165 -1.55 -32.06 -31.70
C PRO A 165 -2.94 -32.67 -31.90
N THR A 166 -3.24 -33.81 -31.27
CA THR A 166 -4.56 -34.49 -31.35
C THR A 166 -5.33 -34.41 -30.03
N GLN A 167 -4.72 -33.93 -28.95
CA GLN A 167 -5.34 -33.81 -27.64
C GLN A 167 -6.13 -32.49 -27.54
N GLY A 168 -7.26 -32.54 -26.85
CA GLY A 168 -8.09 -31.35 -26.60
C GLY A 168 -8.89 -30.89 -27.81
N VAL A 169 -9.50 -29.71 -27.69
CA VAL A 169 -10.36 -29.09 -28.71
C VAL A 169 -9.50 -28.27 -29.67
N ALA A 170 -9.72 -28.40 -30.97
CA ALA A 170 -9.07 -27.55 -31.97
C ALA A 170 -9.64 -26.13 -31.89
N VAL A 171 -8.77 -25.13 -31.82
CA VAL A 171 -9.16 -23.72 -31.90
C VAL A 171 -8.85 -23.20 -33.31
N PRO A 172 -9.81 -22.59 -34.02
CA PRO A 172 -9.57 -22.03 -35.34
C PRO A 172 -8.52 -20.92 -35.31
N ILE A 173 -7.59 -20.95 -36.28
CA ILE A 173 -6.50 -19.99 -36.43
C ILE A 173 -6.71 -19.19 -37.72
N LYS A 174 -6.42 -17.88 -37.67
CA LYS A 174 -6.34 -17.01 -38.84
C LYS A 174 -4.99 -16.28 -38.86
N GLY A 175 -4.05 -16.79 -39.66
CA GLY A 175 -2.69 -16.26 -39.70
C GLY A 175 -1.97 -16.49 -38.36
N SER A 176 -1.68 -15.40 -37.65
CA SER A 176 -0.96 -15.40 -36.37
C SER A 176 -1.87 -15.12 -35.16
N THR A 177 -3.18 -15.22 -35.34
CA THR A 177 -4.17 -14.99 -34.29
C THR A 177 -5.22 -16.09 -34.23
N ALA A 178 -5.89 -16.19 -33.09
CA ALA A 178 -7.03 -17.07 -32.89
C ALA A 178 -8.07 -16.39 -31.99
N ILE A 179 -9.35 -16.61 -32.28
CA ILE A 179 -10.46 -16.24 -31.38
C ILE A 179 -11.13 -17.54 -30.97
N ASP A 180 -11.07 -17.84 -29.69
CA ASP A 180 -11.75 -18.96 -29.09
C ASP A 180 -13.00 -18.49 -28.37
N ALA A 181 -14.17 -18.75 -28.96
CA ALA A 181 -15.47 -18.25 -28.49
C ALA A 181 -16.37 -19.38 -27.98
N GLY A 182 -17.44 -19.02 -27.27
CA GLY A 182 -18.39 -19.99 -26.71
C GLY A 182 -17.86 -20.71 -25.45
N LEU A 183 -16.90 -20.08 -24.76
CA LEU A 183 -16.37 -20.56 -23.49
C LEU A 183 -17.36 -20.33 -22.35
N THR A 184 -17.22 -21.12 -21.29
CA THR A 184 -18.01 -20.99 -20.08
C THR A 184 -17.37 -19.96 -19.15
N ALA A 185 -18.16 -19.00 -18.68
CA ALA A 185 -17.71 -17.97 -17.75
C ALA A 185 -17.12 -18.56 -16.46
N GLY A 186 -16.04 -17.94 -15.97
CA GLY A 186 -15.33 -18.34 -14.76
C GLY A 186 -14.60 -19.69 -14.88
N LYS A 187 -14.47 -20.25 -16.09
CA LYS A 187 -13.62 -21.43 -16.32
C LYS A 187 -12.23 -21.02 -16.79
N HIS A 188 -11.26 -21.84 -16.44
CA HIS A 188 -9.88 -21.72 -16.89
C HIS A 188 -9.55 -22.78 -17.93
N TYR A 189 -8.74 -22.36 -18.89
CA TYR A 189 -8.39 -23.09 -20.09
C TYR A 189 -6.89 -23.01 -20.31
N SER A 190 -6.32 -24.11 -20.77
CA SER A 190 -4.92 -24.19 -21.17
C SER A 190 -4.82 -24.41 -22.67
N TYR A 191 -3.94 -23.64 -23.30
CA TYR A 191 -3.71 -23.62 -24.72
C TYR A 191 -2.33 -24.19 -25.03
N ALA A 192 -2.23 -24.88 -26.16
CA ALA A 192 -0.99 -25.44 -26.69
C ALA A 192 -0.89 -25.10 -28.18
N LEU A 193 0.05 -24.23 -28.53
CA LEU A 193 0.38 -23.82 -29.88
C LEU A 193 1.55 -24.66 -30.40
N PHE A 194 1.24 -25.62 -31.27
CA PHE A 194 2.23 -26.47 -31.91
C PHE A 194 2.76 -25.79 -33.18
N THR A 195 4.07 -25.86 -33.39
CA THR A 195 4.71 -25.41 -34.63
C THR A 195 5.20 -26.61 -35.43
N LYS A 196 4.97 -26.62 -36.74
CA LYS A 196 5.52 -27.61 -37.67
C LYS A 196 6.36 -26.89 -38.70
N SER A 197 7.67 -27.12 -38.69
CA SER A 197 8.58 -26.55 -39.68
C SER A 197 8.39 -27.23 -41.04
N GLU A 198 8.28 -26.45 -42.11
CA GLU A 198 8.09 -26.91 -43.49
C GLU A 198 9.36 -26.86 -44.33
N LYS A 199 10.56 -26.95 -43.71
CA LYS A 199 11.81 -26.92 -44.48
C LYS A 199 11.81 -28.03 -45.53
N LYS A 200 11.77 -27.64 -46.81
CA LYS A 200 12.09 -28.50 -47.95
C LYS A 200 13.55 -28.90 -47.86
N TRP A 201 13.81 -30.15 -48.25
CA TRP A 201 15.12 -30.76 -48.42
C TRP A 201 16.13 -29.77 -49.02
N SER A 202 17.10 -29.29 -48.23
CA SER A 202 18.31 -28.68 -48.79
C SER A 202 19.35 -29.77 -48.93
N SER A 203 19.53 -30.29 -50.15
CA SER A 203 20.76 -31.02 -50.47
C SER A 203 21.91 -30.04 -50.30
N SER A 204 22.71 -30.21 -49.24
CA SER A 204 23.95 -29.47 -49.12
C SER A 204 24.79 -29.74 -50.37
N GLU A 205 25.19 -28.66 -51.05
CA GLU A 205 26.00 -28.66 -52.25
C GLU A 205 27.22 -29.58 -52.13
N TRP A 206 27.45 -30.33 -53.21
CA TRP A 206 28.68 -31.07 -53.48
C TRP A 206 29.85 -30.08 -53.52
N HIS A 207 30.62 -29.98 -52.43
CA HIS A 207 31.96 -29.39 -52.53
C HIS A 207 32.91 -30.44 -53.11
N GLY A 208 33.35 -30.20 -54.34
CA GLY A 208 34.32 -31.03 -55.06
C GLY A 208 35.62 -31.22 -54.28
N ASN A 209 36.10 -32.44 -54.33
CA ASN A 209 37.33 -32.88 -53.68
C ASN A 209 38.53 -32.26 -54.41
N SER A 210 39.32 -31.41 -53.76
CA SER A 210 40.65 -31.02 -54.25
C SER A 210 41.73 -31.84 -53.54
N TRP A 211 42.55 -32.52 -54.33
CA TRP A 211 43.70 -33.32 -53.90
C TRP A 211 44.90 -32.41 -53.61
N SER A 212 45.41 -32.42 -52.38
CA SER A 212 46.79 -32.01 -52.10
C SER A 212 47.35 -32.80 -50.90
N GLY A 213 48.34 -33.66 -51.17
CA GLY A 213 49.30 -34.13 -50.15
C GLY A 213 48.82 -35.17 -49.13
N GLY A 214 48.69 -36.42 -49.55
CA GLY A 214 49.31 -37.55 -48.84
C GLY A 214 48.82 -38.01 -47.45
N HIS A 215 47.66 -37.59 -46.92
CA HIS A 215 47.08 -38.22 -45.73
C HIS A 215 45.56 -38.36 -45.80
N TRP A 216 45.06 -39.58 -45.57
CA TRP A 216 43.64 -39.93 -45.46
C TRP A 216 43.23 -39.86 -43.99
N SER A 217 42.45 -38.87 -43.59
CA SER A 217 41.73 -38.85 -42.30
C SER A 217 40.22 -38.78 -42.58
N GLY A 218 39.62 -39.95 -42.83
CA GLY A 218 38.17 -40.10 -43.03
C GLY A 218 37.40 -39.91 -41.72
N GLY A 219 37.09 -38.67 -41.35
CA GLY A 219 36.06 -38.35 -40.37
C GLY A 219 34.70 -38.34 -41.06
N TYR A 220 33.94 -39.44 -40.93
CA TYR A 220 32.51 -39.47 -41.30
C TYR A 220 31.71 -38.57 -40.34
N GLY A 221 31.58 -37.30 -40.71
CA GLY A 221 30.66 -36.36 -40.08
C GLY A 221 29.48 -36.07 -40.99
N SER A 222 28.62 -37.06 -41.28
CA SER A 222 27.33 -36.79 -41.92
C SER A 222 26.38 -36.16 -40.89
N GLY A 223 26.47 -34.85 -40.71
CA GLY A 223 25.45 -34.06 -40.03
C GLY A 223 24.21 -33.96 -40.89
N SER A 224 23.47 -35.06 -41.07
CA SER A 224 22.11 -35.00 -41.62
C SER A 224 21.25 -34.23 -40.61
N GLN A 225 20.86 -33.00 -40.96
CA GLN A 225 19.83 -32.27 -40.24
C GLN A 225 18.50 -32.95 -40.55
N TRP A 226 18.01 -33.77 -39.63
CA TRP A 226 16.68 -34.36 -39.71
C TRP A 226 15.64 -33.23 -39.61
N SER A 227 15.18 -32.69 -40.74
CA SER A 227 13.91 -31.97 -40.81
C SER A 227 12.79 -33.00 -40.73
N SER A 228 12.57 -33.58 -39.56
CA SER A 228 11.40 -34.44 -39.38
C SER A 228 10.15 -33.58 -39.46
N ASN A 229 9.19 -33.98 -40.29
CA ASN A 229 7.85 -33.42 -40.49
C ASN A 229 6.98 -33.51 -39.21
N ARG A 230 7.58 -33.33 -38.03
CA ARG A 230 7.02 -33.55 -36.70
C ARG A 230 6.71 -32.20 -36.05
N TRP A 231 5.61 -32.18 -35.31
CA TRP A 231 5.24 -31.06 -34.47
C TRP A 231 6.26 -30.87 -33.35
N SER A 232 6.63 -29.61 -33.09
CA SER A 232 7.49 -29.24 -31.96
C SER A 232 6.78 -29.44 -30.62
N THR A 233 7.53 -29.32 -29.53
CA THR A 233 6.93 -29.03 -28.22
C THR A 233 6.08 -27.75 -28.36
N PRO A 234 4.87 -27.69 -27.79
CA PRO A 234 4.02 -26.51 -27.95
C PRO A 234 4.49 -25.35 -27.06
N LEU A 235 4.22 -24.13 -27.51
CA LEU A 235 4.09 -22.99 -26.61
C LEU A 235 2.78 -23.13 -25.84
N THR A 236 2.80 -22.88 -24.54
CA THR A 236 1.62 -23.05 -23.69
C THR A 236 1.24 -21.77 -22.98
N LEU A 237 -0.06 -21.57 -22.79
CA LEU A 237 -0.64 -20.42 -22.09
C LEU A 237 -1.86 -20.89 -21.31
N THR A 238 -2.05 -20.39 -20.10
CA THR A 238 -3.24 -20.68 -19.29
C THR A 238 -4.02 -19.39 -19.05
N ALA A 239 -5.32 -19.40 -19.33
CA ALA A 239 -6.19 -18.25 -19.17
C ALA A 239 -7.51 -18.61 -18.48
N GLY A 240 -7.91 -17.80 -17.49
CA GLY A 240 -9.22 -17.83 -16.84
C GLY A 240 -10.15 -16.79 -17.44
N THR A 241 -11.28 -17.22 -18.00
CA THR A 241 -12.33 -16.32 -18.50
C THR A 241 -12.92 -15.47 -17.38
N ALA A 242 -13.43 -14.30 -17.72
CA ALA A 242 -14.07 -13.43 -16.73
C ALA A 242 -15.24 -14.16 -16.04
N PRO A 243 -15.31 -14.12 -14.71
CA PRO A 243 -16.36 -14.82 -14.01
C PRO A 243 -17.69 -14.04 -14.06
N PRO A 244 -18.82 -14.70 -13.75
CA PRO A 244 -20.09 -14.00 -13.56
C PRO A 244 -20.01 -12.94 -12.45
N ALA A 245 -20.89 -11.93 -12.52
CA ALA A 245 -20.99 -10.91 -11.48
C ALA A 245 -21.27 -11.53 -10.10
N GLY A 246 -20.58 -11.04 -9.06
CA GLY A 246 -20.66 -11.56 -7.70
C GLY A 246 -19.80 -12.81 -7.43
N SER A 247 -19.01 -13.27 -8.41
CA SER A 247 -18.01 -14.32 -8.20
C SER A 247 -16.82 -13.81 -7.39
N THR A 248 -16.19 -14.70 -6.63
CA THR A 248 -14.91 -14.46 -5.94
C THR A 248 -13.71 -14.96 -6.75
N ASP A 249 -13.89 -15.25 -8.03
CA ASP A 249 -12.78 -15.63 -8.90
C ASP A 249 -12.23 -14.41 -9.62
N ALA A 250 -10.98 -14.49 -10.05
CA ALA A 250 -10.38 -13.49 -10.93
C ALA A 250 -10.32 -14.00 -12.38
N SER A 251 -10.38 -13.07 -13.32
CA SER A 251 -9.93 -13.33 -14.69
C SER A 251 -8.42 -13.20 -14.75
N TYR A 252 -7.75 -14.05 -15.52
CA TYR A 252 -6.29 -14.06 -15.52
C TYR A 252 -5.68 -14.72 -16.76
N VAL A 253 -4.40 -14.45 -16.97
CA VAL A 253 -3.51 -15.13 -17.90
C VAL A 253 -2.23 -15.41 -17.14
N ALA A 254 -1.98 -16.67 -16.84
CA ALA A 254 -0.83 -17.09 -16.05
C ALA A 254 0.44 -17.05 -16.89
N GLU A 255 1.55 -16.68 -16.25
CA GLU A 255 2.88 -16.92 -16.82
C GLU A 255 3.06 -18.43 -17.04
N PRO A 256 3.67 -18.86 -18.16
CA PRO A 256 3.80 -20.29 -18.48
C PRO A 256 4.53 -21.14 -17.43
N THR A 257 5.36 -20.53 -16.60
CA THR A 257 6.10 -21.19 -15.52
C THR A 257 5.33 -21.22 -14.19
N THR A 258 4.20 -20.52 -14.08
CA THR A 258 3.39 -20.46 -12.85
C THR A 258 2.75 -21.81 -12.56
N LEU A 259 2.99 -22.31 -11.35
CA LEU A 259 2.28 -23.47 -10.82
C LEU A 259 1.10 -23.02 -9.96
N ILE A 260 -0.12 -23.16 -10.48
CA ILE A 260 -1.36 -23.07 -9.69
C ILE A 260 -1.58 -24.45 -9.05
N ALA A 261 -1.15 -24.63 -7.80
CA ALA A 261 -1.15 -25.94 -7.17
C ALA A 261 -2.55 -26.32 -6.63
N THR A 262 -2.96 -27.55 -6.90
CA THR A 262 -4.11 -28.17 -6.24
C THR A 262 -3.70 -28.84 -4.94
N ALA A 263 -4.65 -29.06 -4.02
CA ALA A 263 -4.37 -29.77 -2.76
C ALA A 263 -3.75 -31.16 -2.97
N LYS A 264 -4.07 -31.85 -4.09
CA LYS A 264 -3.49 -33.17 -4.43
C LYS A 264 -2.03 -33.10 -4.86
N GLN A 265 -1.55 -31.93 -5.28
CA GLN A 265 -0.17 -31.73 -5.72
C GLN A 265 0.75 -31.34 -4.57
N ILE A 266 0.21 -31.10 -3.37
CA ILE A 266 0.94 -30.66 -2.18
C ILE A 266 0.87 -31.76 -1.12
N ASN A 267 2.02 -32.31 -0.74
CA ASN A 267 2.11 -33.24 0.39
C ASN A 267 2.10 -32.50 1.73
N SER A 268 2.84 -31.40 1.81
CA SER A 268 2.85 -30.52 2.98
C SER A 268 3.24 -29.10 2.58
N ALA A 269 2.74 -28.13 3.33
CA ALA A 269 3.15 -26.75 3.27
C ALA A 269 3.38 -26.28 4.71
N THR A 270 4.58 -25.79 4.99
CA THR A 270 4.99 -25.34 6.32
C THR A 270 5.44 -23.89 6.20
N PRO A 271 4.74 -22.95 6.86
CA PRO A 271 5.20 -21.58 6.96
C PRO A 271 6.62 -21.53 7.55
N THR A 272 7.45 -20.65 7.01
CA THR A 272 8.77 -20.32 7.54
C THR A 272 8.80 -18.83 7.89
N ASP A 273 9.92 -18.37 8.45
CA ASP A 273 10.08 -16.95 8.78
C ASP A 273 10.01 -16.03 7.53
N SER A 274 10.46 -16.52 6.37
CA SER A 274 10.56 -15.74 5.13
C SER A 274 9.63 -16.20 3.99
N GLY A 275 8.75 -17.18 4.24
CA GLY A 275 7.85 -17.70 3.22
C GLY A 275 7.23 -19.04 3.57
N VAL A 276 7.27 -19.99 2.63
CA VAL A 276 6.69 -21.33 2.82
C VAL A 276 7.63 -22.39 2.27
N THR A 277 7.93 -23.39 3.10
CA THR A 277 8.50 -24.65 2.62
C THR A 277 7.37 -25.55 2.12
N VAL A 278 7.44 -25.97 0.87
CA VAL A 278 6.44 -26.84 0.25
C VAL A 278 7.07 -28.15 -0.15
N VAL A 279 6.41 -29.27 0.14
CA VAL A 279 6.78 -30.58 -0.40
C VAL A 279 5.74 -30.99 -1.44
N LEU A 280 6.19 -31.15 -2.69
CA LEU A 280 5.34 -31.55 -3.80
C LEU A 280 5.02 -33.05 -3.75
N ALA A 281 3.81 -33.40 -4.19
CA ALA A 281 3.39 -34.78 -4.40
C ALA A 281 4.23 -35.46 -5.50
N ASP A 282 4.22 -36.79 -5.51
CA ASP A 282 4.95 -37.57 -6.50
C ASP A 282 4.39 -37.33 -7.91
N GLY A 283 5.27 -37.17 -8.89
CA GLY A 283 4.91 -36.93 -10.28
C GLY A 283 4.58 -35.49 -10.64
N VAL A 284 4.55 -34.56 -9.67
CA VAL A 284 4.44 -33.12 -9.95
C VAL A 284 5.75 -32.62 -10.57
N PRO A 285 5.73 -31.97 -11.74
CA PRO A 285 6.92 -31.37 -12.33
C PRO A 285 7.53 -30.32 -11.40
N THR A 286 8.85 -30.38 -11.19
CA THR A 286 9.58 -29.42 -10.36
C THR A 286 9.61 -28.04 -11.03
N PRO A 287 9.00 -27.00 -10.44
CA PRO A 287 9.07 -25.64 -10.97
C PRO A 287 10.52 -25.12 -10.98
N VAL A 288 10.85 -24.23 -11.90
CA VAL A 288 12.19 -23.62 -11.99
C VAL A 288 12.39 -22.53 -10.93
N LEU A 289 13.66 -22.22 -10.63
CA LEU A 289 14.00 -21.08 -9.79
C LEU A 289 13.40 -19.80 -10.39
N GLY A 290 12.77 -18.98 -9.56
CA GLY A 290 12.07 -17.77 -9.99
C GLY A 290 10.64 -18.00 -10.53
N ALA A 291 10.17 -19.24 -10.65
CA ALA A 291 8.78 -19.51 -11.01
C ALA A 291 7.83 -19.17 -9.86
N ALA A 292 6.65 -18.63 -10.17
CA ALA A 292 5.59 -18.44 -9.19
C ALA A 292 4.90 -19.77 -8.85
N VAL A 293 4.54 -19.94 -7.58
CA VAL A 293 3.78 -21.07 -7.06
C VAL A 293 2.65 -20.52 -6.21
N ILE A 294 1.43 -20.85 -6.58
CA ILE A 294 0.22 -20.50 -5.84
C ILE A 294 -0.26 -21.73 -5.09
N LEU A 295 -0.31 -21.62 -3.77
CA LEU A 295 -0.79 -22.65 -2.87
C LEU A 295 -2.25 -22.41 -2.51
N PRO A 296 -3.07 -23.48 -2.47
CA PRO A 296 -4.48 -23.38 -2.15
C PRO A 296 -4.70 -23.10 -0.67
N ILE A 297 -5.91 -22.68 -0.33
CA ILE A 297 -6.37 -22.57 1.07
C ILE A 297 -6.26 -23.94 1.75
N SER A 298 -5.71 -23.96 2.96
CA SER A 298 -5.60 -25.14 3.82
C SER A 298 -5.74 -24.77 5.29
N THR A 299 -5.76 -25.77 6.17
CA THR A 299 -5.77 -25.54 7.63
C THR A 299 -4.50 -24.84 8.13
N ILE A 300 -3.39 -24.97 7.41
CA ILE A 300 -2.10 -24.34 7.74
C ILE A 300 -1.99 -22.96 7.09
N LEU A 301 -2.50 -22.82 5.87
CA LEU A 301 -2.51 -21.60 5.07
C LEU A 301 -3.96 -21.17 4.82
N ALA A 302 -4.59 -20.55 5.82
CA ALA A 302 -6.02 -20.26 5.78
C ALA A 302 -6.41 -19.30 4.64
N GLY A 303 -5.47 -18.47 4.19
CA GLY A 303 -5.62 -17.58 3.03
C GLY A 303 -4.75 -17.97 1.84
N GLY A 304 -4.37 -19.25 1.72
CA GLY A 304 -3.47 -19.75 0.68
C GLY A 304 -2.07 -19.16 0.75
N TYR A 305 -1.33 -19.15 -0.36
CA TYR A 305 -0.05 -18.43 -0.46
C TYR A 305 0.33 -18.19 -1.93
N LEU A 306 0.93 -17.05 -2.24
CA LEU A 306 1.60 -16.81 -3.51
C LEU A 306 3.08 -16.56 -3.24
N GLY A 307 3.93 -17.42 -3.81
CA GLY A 307 5.37 -17.32 -3.63
C GLY A 307 6.15 -17.55 -4.92
N VAL A 308 7.43 -17.23 -4.87
CA VAL A 308 8.42 -17.47 -5.93
C VAL A 308 9.43 -18.49 -5.43
N VAL A 309 9.82 -19.44 -6.28
CA VAL A 309 10.78 -20.49 -5.93
C VAL A 309 12.18 -19.91 -5.74
N ALA A 310 12.63 -19.84 -4.49
CA ALA A 310 13.96 -19.38 -4.11
C ALA A 310 15.00 -20.52 -4.10
N SER A 311 14.59 -21.73 -3.72
CA SER A 311 15.46 -22.92 -3.80
C SER A 311 14.68 -24.21 -3.96
N ILE A 312 15.38 -25.23 -4.45
CA ILE A 312 14.85 -26.56 -4.78
C ILE A 312 15.74 -27.60 -4.10
N SER A 313 15.16 -28.57 -3.40
CA SER A 313 15.90 -29.70 -2.84
C SER A 313 16.54 -30.56 -3.92
N THR A 314 17.51 -31.38 -3.51
CA THR A 314 18.21 -32.28 -4.42
C THR A 314 17.25 -33.21 -5.14
N ASP A 315 16.22 -33.76 -4.50
CA ASP A 315 15.23 -34.64 -5.15
C ASP A 315 14.21 -33.91 -6.06
N GLY A 316 14.21 -32.58 -6.04
CA GLY A 316 13.29 -31.74 -6.82
C GLY A 316 11.88 -31.61 -6.25
N ARG A 317 11.64 -32.04 -5.00
CA ARG A 317 10.29 -32.08 -4.41
C ARG A 317 10.04 -30.99 -3.39
N THR A 318 11.05 -30.60 -2.63
CA THR A 318 10.93 -29.57 -1.61
C THR A 318 11.33 -28.22 -2.19
N LEU A 319 10.40 -27.27 -2.13
CA LEU A 319 10.60 -25.90 -2.59
C LEU A 319 10.68 -24.98 -1.38
N GLN A 320 11.63 -24.05 -1.39
CA GLN A 320 11.57 -22.87 -0.53
C GLN A 320 10.96 -21.74 -1.34
N LEU A 321 9.78 -21.30 -0.94
CA LEU A 321 9.09 -20.17 -1.55
C LEU A 321 9.37 -18.92 -0.73
N THR A 322 9.78 -17.85 -1.39
CA THR A 322 9.72 -16.48 -0.84
C THR A 322 8.47 -15.79 -1.36
N THR A 323 8.09 -14.67 -0.76
CA THR A 323 6.90 -13.91 -1.18
C THR A 323 6.94 -13.53 -2.65
N GLY A 324 5.82 -13.76 -3.35
CA GLY A 324 5.61 -13.32 -4.73
C GLY A 324 4.46 -12.32 -4.84
N GLY A 325 4.54 -11.42 -5.81
CA GLY A 325 3.46 -10.54 -6.23
C GLY A 325 2.66 -11.13 -7.39
N LEU A 326 1.48 -10.55 -7.65
CA LEU A 326 0.62 -10.97 -8.77
C LEU A 326 1.35 -10.91 -10.13
N ALA A 327 2.21 -9.91 -10.33
CA ALA A 327 3.00 -9.77 -11.55
C ALA A 327 4.07 -10.88 -11.71
N ASP A 328 4.46 -11.60 -10.66
CA ASP A 328 5.36 -12.75 -10.80
C ASP A 328 4.64 -13.96 -11.40
N ALA A 329 3.32 -14.04 -11.17
CA ALA A 329 2.50 -15.20 -11.55
C ALA A 329 1.69 -14.98 -12.84
N PHE A 330 1.38 -13.74 -13.19
CA PHE A 330 0.40 -13.42 -14.22
C PHE A 330 0.89 -12.35 -15.20
N ASN A 331 0.63 -12.61 -16.48
CA ASN A 331 0.72 -11.61 -17.56
C ASN A 331 -0.51 -10.70 -17.57
N PHE A 332 -1.65 -11.22 -17.14
CA PHE A 332 -2.87 -10.47 -16.89
C PHE A 332 -3.56 -11.03 -15.65
N TYR A 333 -4.05 -10.18 -14.76
CA TYR A 333 -4.88 -10.57 -13.61
C TYR A 333 -5.88 -9.45 -13.34
N GLN A 334 -7.16 -9.77 -13.23
CA GLN A 334 -8.18 -8.81 -12.86
C GLN A 334 -9.17 -9.44 -11.89
N LEU A 335 -9.28 -8.82 -10.72
CA LEU A 335 -10.23 -9.14 -9.68
C LEU A 335 -11.16 -7.95 -9.47
N ALA A 336 -12.45 -8.22 -9.41
CA ALA A 336 -13.46 -7.28 -8.97
C ALA A 336 -14.33 -7.95 -7.90
N SER A 337 -14.02 -7.73 -6.61
CA SER A 337 -14.62 -8.49 -5.52
C SER A 337 -16.12 -8.23 -5.30
N GLY A 338 -16.63 -7.12 -5.83
CA GLY A 338 -17.87 -6.53 -5.32
C GLY A 338 -17.77 -6.11 -3.84
N PRO A 339 -18.84 -5.53 -3.28
CA PRO A 339 -18.87 -5.15 -1.88
C PRO A 339 -18.94 -6.39 -0.97
N PHE A 340 -18.20 -6.38 0.14
CA PHE A 340 -18.15 -7.46 1.12
C PHE A 340 -18.31 -6.95 2.56
N SER A 341 -18.62 -7.87 3.47
CA SER A 341 -18.62 -7.64 4.92
C SER A 341 -18.16 -8.91 5.67
N THR A 342 -17.49 -8.73 6.81
CA THR A 342 -17.12 -9.78 7.76
C THR A 342 -18.31 -10.22 8.61
N ASP A 343 -19.24 -9.30 8.90
CA ASP A 343 -20.48 -9.58 9.64
C ASP A 343 -21.62 -8.67 9.14
N PRO A 344 -22.45 -9.19 8.22
CA PRO A 344 -23.59 -8.45 7.66
C PRO A 344 -24.65 -8.03 8.69
N SER A 345 -24.66 -8.61 9.89
CA SER A 345 -25.63 -8.24 10.93
C SER A 345 -25.26 -6.92 11.64
N ILE A 346 -23.99 -6.51 11.56
CA ILE A 346 -23.46 -5.27 12.14
C ILE A 346 -23.25 -4.22 11.04
N LEU A 347 -22.70 -4.65 9.90
CA LEU A 347 -22.35 -3.79 8.76
C LEU A 347 -22.69 -4.51 7.47
N THR A 348 -23.70 -4.04 6.73
CA THR A 348 -24.03 -4.65 5.44
C THR A 348 -22.95 -4.36 4.38
N PRO A 349 -22.76 -5.21 3.36
CA PRO A 349 -21.79 -4.94 2.30
C PRO A 349 -21.97 -3.58 1.61
N GLN A 350 -23.20 -3.18 1.34
CA GLN A 350 -23.52 -1.91 0.69
C GLN A 350 -23.24 -0.71 1.60
N GLU A 351 -23.56 -0.82 2.90
CA GLU A 351 -23.19 0.22 3.87
C GLU A 351 -21.68 0.34 3.99
N ALA A 352 -20.95 -0.78 3.99
CA ALA A 352 -19.49 -0.75 4.07
C ALA A 352 -18.86 -0.03 2.88
N ASP A 353 -19.36 -0.32 1.68
CA ASP A 353 -18.92 0.33 0.43
C ASP A 353 -19.26 1.82 0.44
N ALA A 354 -20.47 2.18 0.87
CA ALA A 354 -20.89 3.57 1.00
C ALA A 354 -20.06 4.34 2.04
N ILE A 355 -19.76 3.73 3.19
CA ILE A 355 -18.89 4.33 4.20
C ILE A 355 -17.49 4.51 3.63
N ALA A 356 -16.91 3.53 2.95
CA ALA A 356 -15.59 3.66 2.34
C ALA A 356 -15.51 4.76 1.25
N ALA A 357 -16.60 4.97 0.52
CA ALA A 357 -16.70 5.97 -0.55
C ALA A 357 -17.14 7.37 -0.09
N ALA A 358 -17.68 7.51 1.12
CA ALA A 358 -18.23 8.78 1.61
C ALA A 358 -17.14 9.83 1.89
N THR A 359 -17.47 11.09 1.66
CA THR A 359 -16.72 12.27 2.13
C THR A 359 -17.42 12.79 3.39
N PRO A 360 -16.71 13.28 4.43
CA PRO A 360 -17.34 13.70 5.68
C PRO A 360 -18.43 14.74 5.41
N THR A 361 -19.67 14.36 5.70
CA THR A 361 -20.81 15.30 5.70
C THR A 361 -21.13 15.64 7.16
N PRO A 362 -21.19 16.92 7.54
CA PRO A 362 -21.49 17.30 8.91
C PRO A 362 -22.99 17.10 9.19
N THR A 363 -23.36 16.01 9.85
CA THR A 363 -24.70 15.88 10.45
C THR A 363 -24.62 16.15 11.95
N VAL A 364 -25.04 17.36 12.32
CA VAL A 364 -25.35 17.77 13.70
C VAL A 364 -26.72 17.22 14.09
N GLY A 365 -26.82 16.53 15.23
CA GLY A 365 -28.08 16.17 15.85
C GLY A 365 -27.91 15.86 17.34
N SER A 366 -28.30 16.82 18.20
CA SER A 366 -28.38 16.66 19.66
C SER A 366 -29.73 16.02 20.08
N PRO A 367 -29.85 15.33 21.24
CA PRO A 367 -30.86 14.28 21.47
C PRO A 367 -32.04 14.58 22.42
N ALA A 368 -33.11 13.74 22.27
CA ALA A 368 -34.13 13.23 23.22
C ALA A 368 -35.36 14.13 23.58
N ALA A 369 -36.61 13.67 23.83
CA ALA A 369 -37.28 12.37 24.12
C ALA A 369 -38.86 12.56 24.05
N PRO A 370 -39.77 11.70 24.61
CA PRO A 370 -40.11 10.28 24.38
C PRO A 370 -41.64 9.95 24.22
N ASN A 371 -41.94 8.66 23.98
CA ASN A 371 -43.14 7.85 24.27
C ASN A 371 -44.41 7.86 23.37
N THR A 372 -44.72 6.72 22.75
CA THR A 372 -45.82 5.76 23.12
C THR A 372 -45.89 4.62 22.07
N LEU A 373 -45.51 3.39 22.44
CA LEU A 373 -46.37 2.23 22.78
C LEU A 373 -47.18 1.60 21.62
N LEU A 374 -46.83 0.32 21.37
CA LEU A 374 -47.66 -0.83 20.99
C LEU A 374 -48.04 -1.05 19.51
N ALA A 375 -47.50 -2.16 18.97
CA ALA A 375 -48.02 -2.93 17.84
C ALA A 375 -49.40 -3.57 18.17
N PRO A 376 -50.16 -4.13 17.21
CA PRO A 376 -49.79 -5.40 16.57
C PRO A 376 -50.15 -5.55 15.07
N THR A 377 -49.41 -6.44 14.40
CA THR A 377 -49.74 -7.11 13.12
C THR A 377 -51.04 -7.93 13.25
N PRO A 378 -51.75 -8.27 12.14
CA PRO A 378 -51.47 -9.57 11.51
C PRO A 378 -51.79 -9.72 9.99
N THR A 379 -51.07 -10.68 9.39
CA THR A 379 -51.48 -11.66 8.33
C THR A 379 -51.94 -11.19 6.95
N ASP A 380 -51.29 -11.71 5.89
CA ASP A 380 -51.86 -12.86 5.16
C ASP A 380 -50.88 -13.62 4.24
N LYS A 381 -51.15 -14.93 4.13
CA LYS A 381 -50.52 -15.97 3.30
C LYS A 381 -51.16 -16.04 1.92
N VAL A 382 -50.41 -16.43 0.87
CA VAL A 382 -50.80 -17.41 -0.19
C VAL A 382 -49.51 -17.90 -0.87
N ALA A 383 -49.00 -19.11 -0.60
CA ALA A 383 -49.15 -20.38 -1.37
C ALA A 383 -48.74 -20.28 -2.86
N ALA A 384 -47.55 -20.75 -3.26
CA ALA A 384 -47.17 -22.14 -3.59
C ALA A 384 -47.48 -22.56 -5.05
N ALA A 385 -46.44 -22.88 -5.81
CA ALA A 385 -46.43 -24.01 -6.75
C ALA A 385 -44.99 -24.49 -6.98
N ARG A 386 -44.82 -25.81 -6.85
CA ARG A 386 -43.59 -26.60 -6.87
C ARG A 386 -43.64 -27.48 -8.12
N GLN A 387 -42.53 -27.63 -8.84
CA GLN A 387 -42.25 -28.91 -9.48
C GLN A 387 -40.74 -29.15 -9.57
N GLN A 388 -40.36 -30.30 -9.02
CA GLN A 388 -39.01 -30.86 -8.98
C GLN A 388 -38.65 -31.42 -10.36
N ASP A 389 -37.38 -31.32 -10.72
CA ASP A 389 -36.71 -32.46 -11.34
C ASP A 389 -35.29 -32.60 -10.77
N THR A 390 -34.96 -33.85 -10.47
CA THR A 390 -33.77 -34.32 -9.80
C THR A 390 -32.67 -34.58 -10.81
N ASP A 391 -31.44 -34.15 -10.54
CA ASP A 391 -30.25 -34.92 -10.90
C ASP A 391 -29.04 -34.52 -10.05
N GLU A 392 -28.22 -35.55 -9.82
CA GLU A 392 -27.20 -35.76 -8.82
C GLU A 392 -25.99 -34.79 -8.96
N ALA A 393 -25.90 -33.79 -8.06
CA ALA A 393 -24.71 -32.96 -7.90
C ALA A 393 -23.99 -33.37 -6.60
N THR A 394 -22.83 -34.01 -6.77
CA THR A 394 -21.83 -34.23 -5.72
C THR A 394 -21.56 -32.92 -4.98
N ALA A 395 -21.75 -32.97 -3.65
CA ALA A 395 -21.68 -31.84 -2.74
C ALA A 395 -20.44 -30.95 -2.97
N ALA A 396 -20.69 -29.68 -3.29
CA ALA A 396 -19.72 -28.62 -3.11
C ALA A 396 -19.34 -28.57 -1.61
N PRO A 397 -18.05 -28.45 -1.26
CA PRO A 397 -17.67 -28.29 0.14
C PRO A 397 -18.30 -27.00 0.66
N ALA A 398 -18.98 -27.12 1.80
CA ALA A 398 -19.59 -25.99 2.50
C ALA A 398 -18.55 -24.86 2.70
N PRO A 399 -18.93 -23.59 2.59
CA PRO A 399 -18.05 -22.49 2.96
C PRO A 399 -17.64 -22.71 4.42
N HIS A 400 -16.34 -22.92 4.63
CA HIS A 400 -15.76 -23.01 5.96
C HIS A 400 -15.93 -21.64 6.64
N SER A 401 -17.01 -21.48 7.38
CA SER A 401 -17.12 -20.42 8.37
C SER A 401 -16.10 -20.74 9.47
N LEU A 402 -15.00 -19.99 9.52
CA LEU A 402 -14.30 -19.81 10.78
C LEU A 402 -15.34 -19.31 11.79
N ALA A 403 -15.36 -19.95 12.95
CA ALA A 403 -16.38 -19.80 13.98
C ALA A 403 -16.70 -18.32 14.26
N ALA A 404 -17.97 -18.04 14.58
CA ALA A 404 -18.41 -16.74 15.06
C ALA A 404 -17.43 -16.19 16.11
N ALA A 405 -17.11 -14.90 16.00
CA ALA A 405 -16.22 -14.20 16.91
C ALA A 405 -16.61 -14.53 18.37
N ALA A 406 -15.66 -15.07 19.13
CA ALA A 406 -15.85 -15.30 20.55
C ALA A 406 -16.14 -13.96 21.26
N PRO A 407 -16.98 -13.95 22.31
CA PRO A 407 -17.24 -12.73 23.07
C PRO A 407 -15.93 -12.19 23.65
N ALA A 408 -15.80 -10.87 23.65
CA ALA A 408 -14.58 -10.19 24.07
C ALA A 408 -14.29 -10.47 25.56
N THR A 409 -13.04 -10.78 25.91
CA THR A 409 -12.63 -11.06 27.30
C THR A 409 -11.83 -9.89 27.86
N VAL A 410 -12.23 -9.39 29.03
CA VAL A 410 -11.57 -8.29 29.74
C VAL A 410 -10.44 -8.84 30.61
N LYS A 411 -9.26 -8.19 30.59
CA LYS A 411 -8.16 -8.45 31.53
C LYS A 411 -7.74 -7.13 32.19
N CYS A 412 -7.84 -7.07 33.51
CA CYS A 412 -7.41 -5.93 34.32
C CYS A 412 -6.24 -6.32 35.23
N ASN A 413 -5.27 -5.41 35.42
CA ASN A 413 -4.05 -5.71 36.20
C ASN A 413 -4.24 -5.64 37.72
N ASP A 414 -5.32 -5.01 38.21
CA ASP A 414 -5.47 -4.68 39.64
C ASP A 414 -6.85 -5.05 40.19
N GLY A 415 -6.98 -6.25 40.78
CA GLY A 415 -7.90 -6.70 41.86
C GLY A 415 -9.37 -6.23 41.98
N GLY A 416 -9.92 -5.43 41.08
CA GLY A 416 -11.29 -4.95 41.10
C GLY A 416 -12.21 -5.71 40.13
N VAL A 417 -13.51 -5.70 40.44
CA VAL A 417 -14.64 -6.18 39.61
C VAL A 417 -14.50 -5.89 38.09
N ASP A 418 -14.44 -6.92 37.26
CA ASP A 418 -14.38 -6.78 35.80
C ASP A 418 -15.51 -5.89 35.23
N PRO A 419 -15.22 -4.86 34.43
CA PRO A 419 -16.25 -4.09 33.74
C PRO A 419 -17.01 -4.99 32.76
N THR A 420 -18.34 -4.90 32.73
CA THR A 420 -19.15 -5.57 31.70
C THR A 420 -19.12 -4.75 30.41
N ALA A 421 -18.63 -5.36 29.33
CA ALA A 421 -18.48 -4.73 28.03
C ALA A 421 -19.17 -5.57 26.94
N ASP A 422 -20.09 -4.96 26.19
CA ASP A 422 -20.70 -5.57 24.98
C ASP A 422 -20.22 -4.80 23.76
N PHE A 423 -19.05 -5.19 23.24
CA PHE A 423 -18.47 -4.63 22.01
C PHE A 423 -18.69 -5.57 20.83
N LYS A 424 -19.20 -5.01 19.74
CA LYS A 424 -19.35 -5.68 18.44
C LYS A 424 -18.62 -4.88 17.37
N VAL A 425 -17.92 -5.58 16.50
CA VAL A 425 -17.10 -4.98 15.44
C VAL A 425 -17.35 -5.75 14.14
N ALA A 426 -17.48 -5.01 13.04
CA ALA A 426 -17.52 -5.56 11.70
C ALA A 426 -16.75 -4.68 10.71
N ALA A 427 -16.14 -5.31 9.72
CA ALA A 427 -15.42 -4.66 8.64
C ALA A 427 -15.99 -5.06 7.29
N GLY A 428 -15.86 -4.19 6.28
CA GLY A 428 -16.34 -4.46 4.93
C GLY A 428 -15.81 -3.46 3.93
N GLY A 429 -16.24 -3.54 2.67
CA GLY A 429 -15.85 -2.62 1.60
C GLY A 429 -15.65 -3.34 0.28
N HIS A 430 -14.71 -2.89 -0.55
CA HIS A 430 -14.42 -3.48 -1.85
C HIS A 430 -12.91 -3.59 -2.13
N PHE A 431 -12.54 -4.52 -3.00
CA PHE A 431 -11.18 -4.64 -3.50
C PHE A 431 -11.18 -5.06 -4.97
N ASN A 432 -10.81 -4.10 -5.82
CA ASN A 432 -10.64 -4.30 -7.25
C ASN A 432 -9.17 -4.07 -7.60
N THR A 433 -8.60 -5.00 -8.36
CA THR A 433 -7.22 -4.87 -8.83
C THR A 433 -7.10 -5.39 -10.26
N THR A 434 -6.24 -4.75 -11.04
CA THR A 434 -5.84 -5.22 -12.37
C THR A 434 -4.33 -5.16 -12.49
N VAL A 435 -3.72 -6.20 -13.03
CA VAL A 435 -2.33 -6.27 -13.46
C VAL A 435 -2.35 -6.63 -14.94
N ASP A 436 -1.70 -5.84 -15.79
CA ASP A 436 -1.54 -6.15 -17.20
C ASP A 436 -0.11 -5.82 -17.64
N LYS A 437 0.61 -6.82 -18.15
CA LYS A 437 1.98 -6.68 -18.65
C LYS A 437 2.08 -6.27 -20.11
N HIS A 438 1.02 -6.47 -20.88
CA HIS A 438 1.03 -6.30 -22.33
C HIS A 438 0.22 -5.08 -22.79
N SER A 439 -0.85 -4.72 -22.08
CA SER A 439 -1.78 -3.67 -22.47
C SER A 439 -2.25 -2.81 -21.28
N PHE A 440 -1.87 -1.54 -21.22
CA PHE A 440 -2.40 -0.61 -20.22
C PHE A 440 -3.28 0.43 -20.91
N LEU A 441 -4.61 0.34 -20.74
CA LEU A 441 -5.61 1.28 -21.30
C LEU A 441 -5.44 1.55 -22.82
N GLY A 442 -5.12 0.52 -23.60
CA GLY A 442 -4.97 0.62 -25.06
C GLY A 442 -3.61 1.15 -25.53
N VAL A 443 -2.63 1.27 -24.64
CA VAL A 443 -1.23 1.61 -24.96
C VAL A 443 -0.33 0.42 -24.56
N GLU A 444 0.65 0.08 -25.40
CA GLU A 444 1.73 -0.86 -25.02
C GLU A 444 2.58 -0.23 -23.92
N VAL A 445 2.55 -0.80 -22.71
CA VAL A 445 3.38 -0.35 -21.59
C VAL A 445 3.93 -1.56 -20.86
N ASN A 446 5.23 -1.53 -20.53
CA ASN A 446 5.98 -2.60 -19.86
C ASN A 446 5.51 -2.83 -18.41
N VAL A 447 4.30 -3.34 -18.17
CA VAL A 447 3.66 -3.55 -16.84
C VAL A 447 2.98 -2.30 -16.26
N GLY A 448 1.64 -2.40 -16.12
CA GLY A 448 0.80 -1.49 -15.35
C GLY A 448 -0.10 -2.26 -14.38
N ALA A 449 -0.34 -1.68 -13.20
CA ALA A 449 -1.29 -2.19 -12.22
C ALA A 449 -2.25 -1.09 -11.79
N THR A 450 -3.49 -1.43 -11.51
CA THR A 450 -4.49 -0.53 -10.91
C THR A 450 -5.03 -1.16 -9.64
N VAL A 451 -5.25 -0.35 -8.62
CA VAL A 451 -5.94 -0.76 -7.40
C VAL A 451 -7.05 0.23 -7.10
N ASP A 452 -8.23 -0.28 -6.75
CA ASP A 452 -9.37 0.48 -6.28
C ASP A 452 -9.95 -0.29 -5.10
N THR A 453 -9.78 0.26 -3.90
CA THR A 453 -10.16 -0.40 -2.65
C THR A 453 -10.89 0.56 -1.74
N GLY A 454 -11.89 0.03 -1.07
CA GLY A 454 -12.61 0.69 0.00
C GLY A 454 -12.61 -0.23 1.21
N LEU A 455 -12.38 0.32 2.39
CA LEU A 455 -12.50 -0.41 3.64
C LEU A 455 -13.23 0.45 4.65
N ALA A 456 -14.25 -0.14 5.26
CA ALA A 456 -15.01 0.42 6.35
C ALA A 456 -14.93 -0.49 7.57
N LEU A 457 -14.91 0.15 8.74
CA LEU A 457 -15.00 -0.49 10.04
C LEU A 457 -16.15 0.16 10.81
N LYS A 458 -17.01 -0.67 11.39
CA LYS A 458 -18.10 -0.26 12.27
C LYS A 458 -17.97 -0.96 13.60
N SER A 459 -18.01 -0.19 14.67
CA SER A 459 -18.00 -0.69 16.03
C SER A 459 -19.18 -0.14 16.81
N THR A 460 -19.77 -1.00 17.66
CA THR A 460 -20.83 -0.64 18.61
C THR A 460 -20.45 -1.20 19.96
N GLY A 461 -20.42 -0.36 20.99
CA GLY A 461 -20.03 -0.77 22.33
C GLY A 461 -20.92 -0.16 23.40
N ALA A 462 -21.16 -0.89 24.48
CA ALA A 462 -21.64 -0.36 25.75
C ALA A 462 -20.79 -0.88 26.90
N LEU A 463 -20.50 -0.01 27.86
CA LEU A 463 -19.69 -0.26 29.03
C LEU A 463 -20.43 0.15 30.30
N ASP A 464 -20.40 -0.75 31.27
CA ASP A 464 -20.68 -0.45 32.67
C ASP A 464 -19.34 -0.44 33.43
N ILE A 465 -18.95 0.73 33.92
CA ILE A 465 -17.66 0.93 34.58
C ILE A 465 -17.89 0.97 36.08
N LYS A 466 -17.27 0.02 36.79
CA LYS A 466 -16.85 0.16 38.18
C LYS A 466 -15.33 0.08 38.18
N LEU A 467 -14.62 0.97 38.90
CA LEU A 467 -13.19 0.89 39.35
C LEU A 467 -12.13 1.82 38.73
N GLU A 468 -10.98 1.86 39.43
CA GLU A 468 -9.65 2.36 39.02
C GLU A 468 -8.81 1.27 38.31
N GLY A 469 -8.06 1.63 37.27
CA GLY A 469 -7.07 0.75 36.64
C GLY A 469 -6.96 0.85 35.11
N LYS A 470 -5.98 0.15 34.53
CA LYS A 470 -5.85 -0.06 33.08
C LYS A 470 -6.32 -1.47 32.73
N CYS A 471 -7.25 -1.58 31.79
CA CYS A 471 -7.79 -2.84 31.30
C CYS A 471 -7.62 -2.95 29.78
N GLY A 472 -7.27 -4.14 29.31
CA GLY A 472 -7.28 -4.49 27.89
C GLY A 472 -8.48 -5.38 27.56
N LEU A 473 -9.07 -5.16 26.39
CA LEU A 473 -10.12 -6.02 25.85
C LEU A 473 -9.57 -6.80 24.65
N GLU A 474 -9.54 -8.13 24.77
CA GLU A 474 -9.20 -9.01 23.64
C GLU A 474 -10.46 -9.25 22.80
N ILE A 475 -10.45 -8.77 21.55
CA ILE A 475 -11.54 -8.97 20.58
C ILE A 475 -11.06 -9.96 19.52
N ALA A 476 -11.90 -10.92 19.16
CA ALA A 476 -11.56 -11.92 18.16
C ALA A 476 -11.28 -11.28 16.78
N PRO A 477 -10.25 -11.74 16.05
CA PRO A 477 -9.97 -11.25 14.72
C PRO A 477 -11.07 -11.62 13.74
N LEU A 478 -11.39 -10.70 12.83
CA LEU A 478 -12.37 -10.85 11.77
C LEU A 478 -11.66 -11.19 10.46
N TYR A 479 -12.12 -12.23 9.79
CA TYR A 479 -11.52 -12.70 8.54
C TYR A 479 -12.56 -12.81 7.44
N LYS A 480 -12.24 -12.28 6.25
CA LYS A 480 -13.08 -12.45 5.06
C LYS A 480 -12.25 -12.78 3.84
N GLN A 481 -12.56 -13.91 3.21
CA GLN A 481 -12.04 -14.25 1.89
C GLN A 481 -12.68 -13.36 0.82
N ILE A 482 -11.86 -12.78 -0.06
CA ILE A 482 -12.24 -11.88 -1.15
C ILE A 482 -12.14 -12.61 -2.49
N SER A 483 -11.00 -13.27 -2.75
CA SER A 483 -10.79 -14.09 -3.94
C SER A 483 -10.43 -15.51 -3.54
N VAL A 484 -10.96 -16.52 -4.24
CA VAL A 484 -10.66 -17.93 -3.98
C VAL A 484 -9.70 -18.50 -5.03
N TYR A 485 -9.86 -18.11 -6.29
CA TYR A 485 -9.08 -18.63 -7.41
C TYR A 485 -8.76 -17.53 -8.44
N PRO A 486 -7.59 -17.56 -9.10
CA PRO A 486 -6.48 -18.48 -8.91
C PRO A 486 -5.65 -18.16 -7.67
N VAL A 487 -5.66 -16.90 -7.19
CA VAL A 487 -4.94 -16.47 -5.99
C VAL A 487 -5.94 -16.28 -4.86
N PRO A 488 -5.80 -17.02 -3.76
CA PRO A 488 -6.55 -16.75 -2.54
C PRO A 488 -6.14 -15.38 -1.97
N ILE A 489 -7.09 -14.44 -1.89
CA ILE A 489 -6.92 -13.12 -1.29
C ILE A 489 -7.99 -12.95 -0.22
N GLY A 490 -7.65 -12.35 0.91
CA GLY A 490 -8.65 -11.94 1.87
C GLY A 490 -8.24 -10.70 2.66
N VAL A 491 -9.13 -10.32 3.57
CA VAL A 491 -8.92 -9.28 4.58
C VAL A 491 -8.97 -9.88 5.98
N LEU A 492 -8.00 -9.51 6.81
CA LEU A 492 -7.92 -9.81 8.24
C LEU A 492 -7.95 -8.49 9.00
N VAL A 493 -8.88 -8.37 9.94
CA VAL A 493 -9.00 -7.24 10.86
C VAL A 493 -8.80 -7.76 12.27
N SER A 494 -7.80 -7.24 12.96
CA SER A 494 -7.45 -7.60 14.34
C SER A 494 -7.80 -6.43 15.25
N PRO A 495 -9.06 -6.32 15.73
CA PRO A 495 -9.48 -5.27 16.63
C PRO A 495 -8.85 -5.43 18.02
N TYR A 496 -8.59 -4.31 18.69
CA TYR A 496 -8.09 -4.24 20.05
C TYR A 496 -8.74 -3.08 20.79
N ALA A 497 -8.97 -3.20 22.09
CA ALA A 497 -9.45 -2.10 22.91
C ALA A 497 -8.61 -1.92 24.18
N GLU A 498 -8.37 -0.66 24.53
CA GLU A 498 -7.67 -0.24 25.74
C GLU A 498 -8.57 0.73 26.52
N ILE A 499 -8.68 0.50 27.82
CA ILE A 499 -9.45 1.34 28.74
C ILE A 499 -8.51 1.73 29.89
N SER A 500 -8.43 3.02 30.20
CA SER A 500 -7.69 3.52 31.35
C SER A 500 -8.60 4.39 32.20
N VAL A 501 -8.74 4.08 33.49
CA VAL A 501 -9.52 4.85 34.45
C VAL A 501 -8.61 5.29 35.60
N THR A 502 -8.59 6.60 35.87
CA THR A 502 -7.96 7.18 37.05
C THR A 502 -9.08 7.70 37.97
N GLY A 503 -9.19 7.19 39.20
CA GLY A 503 -10.26 7.56 40.16
C GLY A 503 -11.39 6.51 40.33
N THR A 504 -12.08 6.53 41.47
CA THR A 504 -13.20 5.61 41.76
C THR A 504 -14.52 6.14 41.17
N VAL A 505 -15.11 5.39 40.24
CA VAL A 505 -16.32 5.79 39.50
C VAL A 505 -17.30 4.63 39.30
N GLU A 506 -18.60 4.92 39.36
CA GLU A 506 -19.67 4.06 38.83
C GLU A 506 -20.45 4.83 37.75
N ILE A 507 -20.34 4.41 36.48
CA ILE A 507 -21.17 4.92 35.37
C ILE A 507 -21.78 3.72 34.65
N LYS A 508 -23.09 3.79 34.39
CA LYS A 508 -23.82 2.77 33.63
C LYS A 508 -24.16 3.26 32.23
N ASN A 509 -24.16 2.33 31.28
CA ASN A 509 -24.63 2.53 29.92
C ASN A 509 -23.85 3.59 29.12
N VAL A 510 -22.52 3.66 29.31
CA VAL A 510 -21.65 4.46 28.44
C VAL A 510 -21.39 3.67 27.18
N GLY A 511 -22.00 4.07 26.07
CA GLY A 511 -21.91 3.38 24.81
C GLY A 511 -21.73 4.33 23.64
N MET A 512 -21.32 3.76 22.51
CA MET A 512 -21.07 4.52 21.30
C MET A 512 -21.12 3.60 20.08
N THR A 513 -21.63 4.14 18.96
CA THR A 513 -21.42 3.58 17.63
C THR A 513 -20.40 4.45 16.89
N ALA A 514 -19.29 3.87 16.44
CA ALA A 514 -18.30 4.55 15.60
C ALA A 514 -18.18 3.84 14.25
N THR A 515 -18.02 4.64 13.20
CA THR A 515 -17.78 4.17 11.84
C THR A 515 -16.60 4.94 11.27
N ALA A 516 -15.71 4.23 10.58
CA ALA A 516 -14.60 4.80 9.84
C ALA A 516 -14.50 4.12 8.48
N GLY A 517 -14.20 4.89 7.45
CA GLY A 517 -14.06 4.45 6.07
C GLY A 517 -12.83 5.07 5.43
N ILE A 518 -12.17 4.29 4.59
CA ILE A 518 -11.08 4.72 3.73
C ILE A 518 -11.36 4.20 2.33
N SER A 519 -11.01 4.97 1.32
CA SER A 519 -10.88 4.47 -0.04
C SER A 519 -9.59 4.94 -0.66
N MET A 520 -9.00 4.07 -1.49
CA MET A 520 -7.78 4.34 -2.23
C MET A 520 -7.98 3.88 -3.67
N LYS A 521 -7.66 4.75 -4.62
CA LYS A 521 -7.66 4.43 -6.03
C LYS A 521 -6.38 4.91 -6.66
N GLY A 522 -5.72 4.05 -7.42
CA GLY A 522 -4.48 4.44 -8.06
C GLY A 522 -3.94 3.44 -9.06
N THR A 523 -2.85 3.85 -9.68
CA THR A 523 -2.14 3.11 -10.73
C THR A 523 -0.66 3.08 -10.42
N LEU A 524 -0.01 1.94 -10.65
CA LEU A 524 1.44 1.84 -10.73
C LEU A 524 1.83 1.48 -12.16
N SER A 525 2.80 2.19 -12.73
CA SER A 525 3.35 1.87 -14.04
C SER A 525 4.86 2.07 -14.01
N LEU A 526 5.61 1.18 -14.68
CA LEU A 526 7.07 1.34 -14.79
C LEU A 526 7.48 2.60 -15.55
N SER A 527 6.63 3.14 -16.43
CA SER A 527 6.95 4.34 -17.22
C SER A 527 6.53 5.63 -16.54
N ASN A 528 5.44 5.62 -15.77
CA ASN A 528 4.80 6.84 -15.24
C ASN A 528 4.85 6.94 -13.70
N GLY A 529 5.46 5.96 -13.03
CA GLY A 529 5.50 5.89 -11.58
C GLY A 529 4.14 5.61 -10.93
N PRO A 530 4.07 5.63 -9.59
CA PRO A 530 2.81 5.50 -8.84
C PRO A 530 1.98 6.79 -8.87
N LYS A 531 0.65 6.66 -9.03
CA LYS A 531 -0.32 7.75 -8.86
C LYS A 531 -1.51 7.24 -8.05
N PHE A 532 -1.84 7.90 -6.94
CA PHE A 532 -2.92 7.48 -6.05
C PHE A 532 -3.77 8.68 -5.61
N SER A 533 -5.05 8.41 -5.38
CA SER A 533 -6.02 9.29 -4.75
C SER A 533 -6.64 8.53 -3.58
N THR A 534 -6.84 9.21 -2.47
CA THR A 534 -7.43 8.64 -1.26
C THR A 534 -8.62 9.49 -0.80
N SER A 535 -9.59 8.86 -0.15
CA SER A 535 -10.64 9.58 0.57
C SER A 535 -10.96 8.86 1.88
N LYS A 536 -11.56 9.60 2.82
CA LYS A 536 -11.81 9.14 4.19
C LYS A 536 -13.21 9.53 4.60
N SER A 537 -13.85 8.70 5.43
CA SER A 537 -15.10 9.02 6.10
C SER A 537 -15.03 8.57 7.54
N PHE A 538 -15.71 9.28 8.43
CA PHE A 538 -15.81 8.87 9.83
C PHE A 538 -17.02 9.53 10.48
N SER A 539 -17.75 8.78 11.30
CA SER A 539 -18.80 9.31 12.16
C SER A 539 -18.89 8.55 13.48
N ALA A 540 -19.24 9.25 14.57
CA ALA A 540 -19.43 8.66 15.89
C ALA A 540 -20.74 9.17 16.50
N THR A 541 -21.52 8.29 17.11
CA THR A 541 -22.76 8.61 17.82
C THR A 541 -22.69 8.06 19.25
N PRO A 542 -22.65 8.92 20.29
CA PRO A 542 -22.63 8.48 21.69
C PRO A 542 -24.02 8.06 22.18
N THR A 543 -24.11 7.17 23.16
CA THR A 543 -25.33 6.89 23.92
C THR A 543 -25.44 7.81 25.15
N GLN A 544 -26.66 8.06 25.61
CA GLN A 544 -26.89 8.85 26.83
C GLN A 544 -26.48 8.05 28.08
N PRO A 545 -25.58 8.58 28.95
CA PRO A 545 -25.18 7.88 30.17
C PRO A 545 -26.31 7.83 31.21
N GLY A 546 -26.39 6.73 31.95
CA GLY A 546 -27.35 6.53 33.04
C GLY A 546 -26.69 6.63 34.42
N GLY A 547 -26.84 7.78 35.08
CA GLY A 547 -26.43 8.00 36.48
C GLY A 547 -24.92 8.15 36.70
N VAL A 548 -24.54 9.13 37.54
CA VAL A 548 -23.13 9.44 37.91
C VAL A 548 -23.02 9.57 39.43
N GLY A 549 -22.08 8.84 40.04
CA GLY A 549 -21.61 9.01 41.43
C GLY A 549 -20.16 9.52 41.45
N PHE A 550 -19.81 10.44 42.36
CA PHE A 550 -18.68 11.38 42.17
C PHE A 550 -17.35 11.03 42.88
N ALA A 551 -16.26 11.03 42.10
CA ALA A 551 -14.88 11.51 42.38
C ALA A 551 -14.27 11.95 41.01
N PHE A 552 -13.37 12.95 40.95
CA PHE A 552 -12.84 13.54 39.69
C PHE A 552 -11.97 12.55 38.88
N PRO A 553 -12.48 11.93 37.79
CA PRO A 553 -11.75 10.89 37.09
C PRO A 553 -11.31 11.32 35.69
N GLU A 554 -10.23 10.71 35.21
CA GLU A 554 -9.87 10.74 33.80
C GLU A 554 -10.10 9.33 33.22
N ILE A 555 -10.94 9.24 32.20
CA ILE A 555 -11.23 7.99 31.50
C ILE A 555 -10.69 8.11 30.07
N GLY A 556 -9.74 7.25 29.72
CA GLY A 556 -9.25 7.06 28.37
C GLY A 556 -9.82 5.78 27.77
N MET A 557 -10.25 5.83 26.53
CA MET A 557 -10.72 4.66 25.78
C MET A 557 -10.16 4.69 24.36
N LYS A 558 -9.52 3.61 23.95
CA LYS A 558 -9.05 3.42 22.59
C LYS A 558 -9.64 2.14 22.04
N LEU A 559 -10.31 2.21 20.89
CA LEU A 559 -10.70 1.05 20.12
C LEU A 559 -10.02 1.16 18.76
N GLY A 560 -9.06 0.28 18.55
CA GLY A 560 -8.24 0.22 17.36
C GLY A 560 -8.39 -1.09 16.60
N SER A 561 -7.79 -1.14 15.43
CA SER A 561 -7.65 -2.38 14.67
C SER A 561 -6.40 -2.38 13.82
N SER A 562 -5.75 -3.53 13.68
CA SER A 562 -4.81 -3.74 12.58
C SER A 562 -5.55 -4.36 11.41
N VAL A 563 -5.35 -3.81 10.22
CA VAL A 563 -5.94 -4.31 8.98
C VAL A 563 -4.84 -4.86 8.09
N VAL A 564 -5.13 -6.00 7.48
CA VAL A 564 -4.28 -6.70 6.54
C VAL A 564 -5.13 -7.14 5.35
N LEU A 565 -4.74 -6.75 4.13
CA LEU A 565 -5.41 -7.13 2.89
C LEU A 565 -4.39 -7.64 1.87
N GLY A 566 -4.54 -8.89 1.41
CA GLY A 566 -3.67 -9.44 0.37
C GLY A 566 -3.70 -10.96 0.25
N PRO A 567 -2.85 -11.54 -0.62
CA PRO A 567 -2.69 -12.98 -0.71
C PRO A 567 -2.00 -13.53 0.54
N GLY A 568 -2.33 -14.75 0.97
CA GLY A 568 -1.56 -15.44 2.02
C GLY A 568 -1.97 -15.15 3.47
N ILE A 569 -3.16 -14.59 3.71
CA ILE A 569 -3.57 -14.21 5.05
C ILE A 569 -4.04 -15.42 5.88
N GLY A 570 -3.23 -15.88 6.84
CA GLY A 570 -3.76 -16.62 8.01
C GLY A 570 -2.96 -17.83 8.52
N SER A 571 -2.50 -17.73 9.77
CA SER A 571 -2.83 -18.59 10.92
C SER A 571 -2.13 -18.05 12.19
N LYS A 572 -2.36 -18.66 13.38
CA LYS A 572 -2.01 -18.18 14.74
C LYS A 572 -0.55 -17.76 15.03
N VAL A 573 0.36 -17.86 14.07
CA VAL A 573 1.77 -17.47 14.25
C VAL A 573 2.33 -16.67 13.06
N ALA A 574 1.70 -16.67 11.87
CA ALA A 574 2.26 -15.96 10.72
C ALA A 574 1.37 -15.91 9.44
N GLY A 575 1.43 -14.81 8.66
CA GLY A 575 0.90 -14.59 7.31
C GLY A 575 1.62 -13.43 6.61
N ILE A 576 2.00 -13.60 5.34
CA ILE A 576 2.74 -12.59 4.55
C ILE A 576 1.79 -11.96 3.54
N ILE A 577 1.91 -10.64 3.32
CA ILE A 577 0.99 -9.83 2.51
C ILE A 577 1.76 -9.13 1.41
N ALA A 578 1.24 -9.22 0.18
CA ALA A 578 1.45 -8.19 -0.85
C ALA A 578 0.14 -7.40 -0.97
N GLY A 579 0.03 -6.27 -0.26
CA GLY A 579 -1.19 -5.46 -0.24
C GLY A 579 -1.21 -4.34 0.81
N ILE A 580 -2.39 -4.00 1.32
CA ILE A 580 -2.55 -2.91 2.30
C ILE A 580 -2.36 -3.45 3.71
N LYS A 581 -1.55 -2.77 4.50
CA LYS A 581 -1.37 -3.06 5.92
C LYS A 581 -1.33 -1.77 6.72
N GLY A 582 -1.87 -1.80 7.92
CA GLY A 582 -1.68 -0.71 8.87
C GLY A 582 -2.60 -0.81 10.05
N THR A 583 -2.76 0.31 10.74
CA THR A 583 -3.70 0.47 11.84
C THR A 583 -4.81 1.43 11.44
N LEU A 584 -6.04 1.01 11.71
CA LEU A 584 -7.23 1.83 11.63
C LEU A 584 -7.79 1.91 13.04
N ASP A 585 -7.68 3.09 13.65
CA ASP A 585 -8.19 3.37 14.98
C ASP A 585 -9.47 4.19 14.86
N PRO A 586 -10.64 3.53 14.67
CA PRO A 586 -11.92 4.22 14.50
C PRO A 586 -12.26 5.07 15.73
N PHE A 587 -11.67 4.82 16.89
CA PHE A 587 -12.01 5.56 18.09
C PHE A 587 -10.84 5.67 19.06
N SER A 588 -10.46 6.90 19.36
CA SER A 588 -9.58 7.29 20.46
C SER A 588 -10.27 8.41 21.22
N ALA A 589 -10.77 8.13 22.43
CA ALA A 589 -11.47 9.11 23.24
C ALA A 589 -10.86 9.30 24.61
N SER A 590 -11.00 10.53 25.10
CA SER A 590 -10.74 10.88 26.49
C SER A 590 -11.93 11.61 27.06
N PHE A 591 -12.30 11.23 28.28
CA PHE A 591 -13.25 11.94 29.11
C PHE A 591 -12.50 12.52 30.30
N LYS A 592 -12.65 13.83 30.46
CA LYS A 592 -12.10 14.59 31.59
C LYS A 592 -13.24 15.21 32.35
N LEU A 593 -13.24 15.06 33.67
CA LEU A 593 -14.12 15.82 34.55
C LEU A 593 -13.31 16.90 35.26
N SER A 594 -13.65 18.16 35.01
CA SER A 594 -13.06 19.31 35.69
C SER A 594 -14.14 20.18 36.31
N GLU A 595 -13.75 21.11 37.18
CA GLU A 595 -14.66 22.17 37.61
C GLU A 595 -14.87 23.18 36.46
N SER A 596 -16.10 23.70 36.32
CA SER A 596 -16.43 24.67 35.27
C SER A 596 -15.73 26.01 35.54
N PRO A 597 -14.99 26.57 34.56
CA PRO A 597 -14.40 27.90 34.68
C PRO A 597 -15.46 29.02 34.79
N SER A 598 -16.68 28.77 34.29
CA SER A 598 -17.78 29.73 34.31
C SER A 598 -18.59 29.73 35.60
N ASN A 599 -18.63 28.60 36.32
CA ASN A 599 -19.46 28.40 37.51
C ASN A 599 -18.69 27.57 38.55
N PRO A 600 -17.99 28.21 39.50
CA PRO A 600 -17.34 27.52 40.61
C PRO A 600 -18.35 26.63 41.36
N GLY A 601 -18.03 25.36 41.57
CA GLY A 601 -18.88 24.32 42.14
C GLY A 601 -19.70 23.50 41.13
N GLN A 602 -19.73 23.88 39.85
CA GLN A 602 -20.36 23.09 38.78
C GLN A 602 -19.33 22.18 38.11
N LEU A 603 -19.64 20.90 37.96
CA LEU A 603 -18.80 19.96 37.21
C LEU A 603 -18.97 20.16 35.70
N CYS A 604 -17.85 20.06 34.98
CA CYS A 604 -17.76 20.10 33.54
C CYS A 604 -17.09 18.83 33.02
N GLY A 605 -17.85 18.00 32.33
CA GLY A 605 -17.34 16.85 31.61
C GLY A 605 -16.95 17.26 30.19
N VAL A 606 -15.74 16.95 29.75
CA VAL A 606 -15.25 17.16 28.39
C VAL A 606 -14.94 15.81 27.77
N VAL A 607 -15.63 15.45 26.70
CA VAL A 607 -15.31 14.25 25.91
C VAL A 607 -14.63 14.68 24.62
N ASN A 608 -13.41 14.20 24.40
CA ASN A 608 -12.72 14.26 23.11
C ASN A 608 -12.88 12.91 22.41
N ALA A 609 -13.02 12.92 21.08
CA ALA A 609 -12.99 11.70 20.28
C ALA A 609 -12.28 11.98 18.95
N ASN A 610 -11.32 11.13 18.63
CA ASN A 610 -10.54 11.20 17.41
C ASN A 610 -10.60 9.87 16.63
N PHE A 611 -10.49 9.99 15.32
CA PHE A 611 -10.21 8.91 14.39
C PHE A 611 -8.72 8.97 14.02
N ALA A 612 -7.98 7.88 14.14
CA ALA A 612 -6.60 7.81 13.69
C ALA A 612 -6.40 6.71 12.65
N LEU A 613 -5.55 6.97 11.68
CA LEU A 613 -5.08 5.95 10.75
C LEU A 613 -3.56 6.01 10.62
N ALA A 614 -2.94 4.85 10.45
CA ALA A 614 -1.56 4.73 10.01
C ALA A 614 -1.46 3.56 9.02
N LEU A 615 -1.62 3.87 7.74
CA LEU A 615 -1.73 2.90 6.66
C LEU A 615 -0.50 2.97 5.75
N GLY A 616 0.01 1.80 5.40
CA GLY A 616 1.05 1.60 4.42
C GLY A 616 0.60 0.66 3.31
N LEU A 617 1.09 0.91 2.10
CA LEU A 617 1.22 -0.16 1.12
C LEU A 617 2.46 -0.94 1.51
N THR A 618 2.29 -2.22 1.79
CA THR A 618 3.34 -2.99 2.46
C THR A 618 3.59 -4.33 1.77
N ALA A 619 4.88 -4.64 1.62
CA ALA A 619 5.39 -6.00 1.51
C ALA A 619 6.25 -6.27 2.77
N THR A 620 5.73 -7.00 3.77
CA THR A 620 6.47 -7.32 5.02
C THR A 620 6.76 -8.82 5.15
N ALA A 621 7.96 -9.16 5.64
CA ALA A 621 8.29 -10.41 6.33
C ALA A 621 8.78 -10.11 7.77
N TRP A 622 8.51 -10.98 8.76
CA TRP A 622 9.03 -10.85 10.15
C TRP A 622 10.15 -11.85 10.43
N PHE A 623 11.03 -11.52 11.38
CA PHE A 623 12.05 -12.45 11.92
C PHE A 623 12.14 -12.34 13.44
N PRO A 624 12.39 -13.44 14.18
CA PRO A 624 12.34 -13.42 15.65
C PRO A 624 13.46 -12.63 16.37
N LYS A 625 14.45 -12.04 15.67
CA LYS A 625 15.62 -11.44 16.35
C LYS A 625 16.15 -10.08 15.85
N TRP A 626 15.70 -9.47 14.76
CA TRP A 626 16.16 -8.14 14.27
C TRP A 626 15.03 -7.41 13.48
N PRO A 627 15.04 -6.06 13.35
CA PRO A 627 13.86 -5.27 13.00
C PRO A 627 13.36 -5.47 11.56
N THR A 628 12.04 -5.34 11.42
CA THR A 628 11.21 -5.53 10.23
C THR A 628 11.68 -4.70 9.03
N ALA A 629 11.86 -5.34 7.87
CA ALA A 629 12.02 -4.63 6.60
C ALA A 629 10.67 -4.62 5.88
N SER A 630 9.96 -3.50 5.98
CA SER A 630 8.81 -3.14 5.15
C SER A 630 9.26 -2.08 4.15
N ILE A 631 8.83 -2.21 2.90
CA ILE A 631 8.71 -1.04 2.03
C ILE A 631 7.32 -0.50 2.29
N ASP A 632 7.24 0.57 3.09
CA ASP A 632 6.01 1.29 3.34
C ASP A 632 5.99 2.52 2.44
N ILE A 633 5.07 2.55 1.47
CA ILE A 633 4.75 3.80 0.78
C ILE A 633 3.81 4.55 1.72
N SER A 634 4.37 5.44 2.54
CA SER A 634 3.59 6.38 3.34
C SER A 634 3.30 7.63 2.51
N SER A 635 2.03 8.03 2.46
CA SER A 635 1.68 9.42 2.19
C SER A 635 1.20 10.06 3.49
N GLU A 636 1.31 11.38 3.58
CA GLU A 636 0.71 12.18 4.67
C GLU A 636 -0.81 11.98 4.73
N ASP A 637 -1.44 11.67 3.58
CA ASP A 637 -2.86 11.31 3.53
C ASP A 637 -3.18 9.95 4.18
N LEU A 638 -2.21 9.07 4.39
CA LEU A 638 -2.44 7.74 4.96
C LEU A 638 -2.07 7.62 6.44
N ASN A 639 -1.62 8.72 7.07
CA ASN A 639 -1.18 8.72 8.47
C ASN A 639 -1.65 10.00 9.17
N GLY A 640 -2.34 9.90 10.31
CA GLY A 640 -2.74 11.06 11.10
C GLY A 640 -3.89 10.79 12.07
N GLU A 641 -4.11 11.73 12.98
CA GLU A 641 -5.23 11.74 13.95
C GLU A 641 -6.16 12.92 13.64
N PHE A 642 -7.47 12.64 13.57
CA PHE A 642 -8.50 13.55 13.07
C PHE A 642 -9.65 13.62 14.08
N PRO A 643 -10.02 14.81 14.59
CA PRO A 643 -11.13 14.94 15.53
C PRO A 643 -12.48 14.67 14.83
N TYR A 644 -13.39 13.98 15.51
CA TYR A 644 -14.75 13.77 15.01
C TYR A 644 -15.52 15.10 14.88
N PRO A 645 -16.31 15.33 13.81
CA PRO A 645 -17.16 16.50 13.73
C PRO A 645 -18.10 16.59 14.93
N GLY A 646 -18.13 17.74 15.61
CA GLY A 646 -18.93 17.97 16.81
C GLY A 646 -18.23 17.65 18.14
N PHE A 647 -16.98 17.17 18.13
CA PHE A 647 -16.15 17.01 19.32
C PHE A 647 -15.12 18.16 19.47
N PRO A 648 -14.69 18.51 20.70
CA PRO A 648 -15.15 17.92 21.96
C PRO A 648 -16.59 18.30 22.33
N ILE A 649 -17.33 17.34 22.89
CA ILE A 649 -18.65 17.59 23.49
C ILE A 649 -18.51 17.84 24.98
N THR A 650 -19.31 18.74 25.52
CA THR A 650 -19.24 19.12 26.94
C THR A 650 -20.55 18.92 27.69
N PHE A 651 -20.45 18.57 28.98
CA PHE A 651 -21.59 18.27 29.84
C PHE A 651 -21.45 19.03 31.17
N PRO A 652 -22.31 20.05 31.43
CA PRO A 652 -23.32 20.64 30.52
C PRO A 652 -22.71 21.33 29.28
N ASN A 653 -23.46 21.43 28.18
CA ASN A 653 -22.97 22.04 26.95
C ASN A 653 -22.37 23.44 27.19
N GLY A 654 -21.12 23.63 26.75
CA GLY A 654 -20.37 24.88 26.89
C GLY A 654 -19.80 25.16 28.29
N CYS A 655 -19.81 24.18 29.21
CA CYS A 655 -19.32 24.35 30.57
C CYS A 655 -17.81 24.62 30.68
N ASP A 656 -17.05 24.38 29.61
CA ASP A 656 -15.61 24.53 29.48
C ASP A 656 -15.19 25.95 29.08
N LYS A 657 -16.17 26.80 28.71
CA LYS A 657 -15.92 28.15 28.23
C LYS A 657 -15.67 29.11 29.40
N PRO A 658 -14.62 29.97 29.35
CA PRO A 658 -14.41 31.00 30.35
C PRO A 658 -15.48 32.10 30.29
N VAL A 659 -15.73 32.77 31.43
CA VAL A 659 -16.58 33.97 31.49
C VAL A 659 -15.92 35.05 30.63
N THR A 660 -16.54 35.40 29.50
CA THR A 660 -16.05 36.47 28.62
C THR A 660 -16.78 37.78 28.94
N PRO A 661 -16.06 38.88 29.25
CA PRO A 661 -16.53 40.23 28.96
C PRO A 661 -16.80 40.34 27.44
N PRO A 662 -17.58 41.33 26.96
CA PRO A 662 -18.02 41.41 25.57
C PRO A 662 -16.86 41.19 24.59
N PRO A 663 -16.99 40.30 23.58
CA PRO A 663 -15.91 40.07 22.63
C PRO A 663 -15.61 41.35 21.84
N ALA A 664 -14.32 41.64 21.66
CA ALA A 664 -13.91 42.48 20.54
C ALA A 664 -14.41 41.80 19.24
N PRO A 665 -14.94 42.56 18.27
CA PRO A 665 -15.57 41.99 17.09
C PRO A 665 -14.60 41.08 16.33
N THR A 666 -15.10 39.92 15.92
CA THR A 666 -14.45 39.01 14.97
C THR A 666 -14.02 39.81 13.74
N PRO A 667 -12.76 39.70 13.26
CA PRO A 667 -12.35 40.38 12.03
C PRO A 667 -13.27 39.93 10.90
N PRO A 668 -13.87 40.85 10.12
CA PRO A 668 -14.67 40.46 8.98
C PRO A 668 -13.79 39.73 7.96
N ASN A 669 -14.37 38.79 7.19
CA ASN A 669 -13.77 38.21 5.98
C ASN A 669 -13.57 39.25 4.85
N SER A 670 -13.52 40.53 5.20
CA SER A 670 -13.41 41.70 4.34
C SER A 670 -12.12 42.41 4.70
N LEU A 671 -11.36 42.80 3.68
CA LEU A 671 -10.20 43.69 3.79
C LEU A 671 -10.56 45.07 4.33
N PHE A 672 -11.85 45.41 4.29
CA PHE A 672 -12.42 46.67 4.69
C PHE A 672 -13.29 46.45 5.93
N GLY A 673 -12.89 47.09 7.02
CA GLY A 673 -13.66 47.18 8.26
C GLY A 673 -14.68 48.33 8.23
N ASP A 674 -15.19 48.67 9.40
CA ASP A 674 -16.24 49.66 9.54
C ASP A 674 -15.83 51.05 9.04
N GLY A 675 -16.82 51.81 8.57
CA GLY A 675 -16.63 53.21 8.22
C GLY A 675 -16.01 53.46 6.85
N VAL A 676 -15.49 52.48 6.13
CA VAL A 676 -14.96 52.69 4.77
C VAL A 676 -15.85 52.09 3.70
N THR A 677 -15.85 52.67 2.50
CA THR A 677 -16.53 52.12 1.33
C THR A 677 -15.55 52.07 0.16
N LYS A 678 -15.29 50.86 -0.36
CA LYS A 678 -14.42 50.64 -1.52
C LYS A 678 -15.04 51.24 -2.78
N VAL A 679 -14.23 51.94 -3.58
CA VAL A 679 -14.59 52.50 -4.90
C VAL A 679 -14.01 51.63 -6.01
N ASN A 680 -12.69 51.49 -6.04
CA ASN A 680 -11.96 50.66 -7.01
C ASN A 680 -10.64 50.18 -6.40
N ASP A 681 -10.05 49.13 -6.99
CA ASP A 681 -8.74 48.62 -6.62
C ASP A 681 -7.97 48.07 -7.82
N SER A 682 -6.67 47.90 -7.62
CA SER A 682 -5.74 47.29 -8.57
C SER A 682 -4.56 46.65 -7.82
N THR A 683 -4.01 45.59 -8.39
CA THR A 683 -2.82 44.91 -7.88
C THR A 683 -1.67 45.03 -8.88
N THR A 684 -0.46 45.26 -8.38
CA THR A 684 0.82 45.14 -9.11
C THR A 684 1.51 43.87 -8.63
N GLY A 685 2.03 43.08 -9.57
CA GLY A 685 2.58 41.75 -9.31
C GLY A 685 1.76 40.66 -10.02
N THR A 686 1.88 39.42 -9.56
CA THR A 686 1.15 38.25 -10.09
C THR A 686 0.03 37.81 -9.15
N SER A 687 -0.88 36.97 -9.65
CA SER A 687 -1.96 36.39 -8.82
C SER A 687 -1.46 35.56 -7.64
N ASP A 688 -0.24 35.05 -7.74
CA ASP A 688 0.34 34.11 -6.78
C ASP A 688 1.01 34.83 -5.60
N GLN A 689 1.12 36.16 -5.66
CA GLN A 689 1.69 37.01 -4.62
C GLN A 689 0.63 37.59 -3.67
N VAL A 690 -0.68 37.45 -3.97
CA VAL A 690 -1.76 38.15 -3.25
C VAL A 690 -2.98 37.28 -3.01
N GLY A 691 -3.49 37.25 -1.78
CA GLY A 691 -4.69 36.48 -1.46
C GLY A 691 -4.99 36.34 0.03
N TYR A 692 -6.06 35.61 0.34
CA TYR A 692 -6.39 35.25 1.72
C TYR A 692 -5.74 33.92 2.09
N VAL A 693 -5.14 33.87 3.27
CA VAL A 693 -4.51 32.70 3.86
C VAL A 693 -5.03 32.44 5.26
N GLU A 694 -5.02 31.18 5.68
CA GLU A 694 -5.43 30.77 7.03
C GLU A 694 -4.21 30.64 7.93
N GLY A 695 -4.30 31.12 9.17
CA GLY A 695 -3.29 30.85 10.20
C GLY A 695 -1.99 31.65 10.09
N PHE A 696 -1.81 32.53 9.09
CA PHE A 696 -0.62 33.39 8.97
C PHE A 696 -0.35 34.21 10.25
N VAL A 697 -1.43 34.67 10.91
CA VAL A 697 -1.42 35.15 12.29
C VAL A 697 -2.47 34.41 13.13
N PRO A 698 -2.34 34.38 14.47
CA PRO A 698 -3.24 33.64 15.35
C PRO A 698 -4.71 34.03 15.18
N GLY A 699 -5.55 33.02 14.93
CA GLY A 699 -7.01 33.14 15.03
C GLY A 699 -7.70 33.89 13.90
N ALA A 700 -7.04 34.14 12.76
CA ALA A 700 -7.64 34.90 11.65
C ALA A 700 -7.28 34.37 10.25
N LYS A 701 -8.29 34.35 9.37
CA LYS A 701 -8.09 34.37 7.93
C LYS A 701 -7.59 35.75 7.54
N THR A 702 -6.43 35.82 6.90
CA THR A 702 -5.67 37.06 6.76
C THR A 702 -5.37 37.32 5.30
N TRP A 703 -5.49 38.56 4.86
CA TRP A 703 -5.14 38.95 3.49
C TRP A 703 -3.66 39.33 3.43
N VAL A 704 -2.90 38.71 2.52
CA VAL A 704 -1.44 38.80 2.47
C VAL A 704 -0.96 39.20 1.08
N LEU A 705 0.10 40.01 1.07
CA LEU A 705 0.97 40.33 -0.06
C LEU A 705 2.33 39.68 0.23
N SER A 706 2.89 38.92 -0.71
CA SER A 706 4.23 38.31 -0.58
C SER A 706 5.08 38.62 -1.81
N THR A 707 6.38 38.83 -1.62
CA THR A 707 7.33 39.04 -2.73
C THR A 707 7.53 37.77 -3.54
N GLY A 708 7.42 36.59 -2.91
CA GLY A 708 7.27 35.31 -3.60
C GLY A 708 5.86 34.71 -3.54
N SER A 709 5.75 33.38 -3.47
CA SER A 709 4.46 32.70 -3.53
C SER A 709 3.72 32.74 -2.19
N ILE A 710 2.50 33.27 -2.18
CA ILE A 710 1.64 33.30 -0.99
C ILE A 710 1.33 31.89 -0.43
N ALA A 711 1.31 30.87 -1.30
CA ALA A 711 1.11 29.48 -0.89
C ALA A 711 2.30 28.92 -0.11
N ARG A 712 3.49 29.48 -0.28
CA ARG A 712 4.72 29.09 0.43
C ARG A 712 5.03 29.99 1.61
N ALA A 713 4.49 31.21 1.62
CA ALA A 713 4.51 32.08 2.80
C ALA A 713 3.72 31.49 3.98
N VAL A 714 2.77 30.58 3.73
CA VAL A 714 2.06 29.80 4.75
C VAL A 714 2.71 28.43 4.90
N GLY A 715 3.05 28.04 6.12
CA GLY A 715 3.72 26.77 6.33
C GLY A 715 4.33 26.63 7.71
N SER A 716 5.16 25.59 7.85
CA SER A 716 5.92 25.37 9.07
C SER A 716 7.13 26.31 9.14
N PRO A 717 7.42 26.86 10.32
CA PRO A 717 8.65 27.59 10.62
C PRO A 717 9.92 26.82 10.21
N GLY A 718 10.95 27.51 9.73
CA GLY A 718 12.21 26.91 9.25
C GLY A 718 12.11 26.18 7.90
N GLN A 719 10.99 26.31 7.19
CA GLN A 719 10.88 25.95 5.77
C GLN A 719 11.07 27.19 4.91
N LEU A 720 11.84 27.08 3.82
CA LEU A 720 12.03 28.21 2.91
C LEU A 720 10.76 28.48 2.09
N ALA A 721 10.15 29.66 2.27
CA ALA A 721 9.06 30.22 1.46
C ALA A 721 9.56 30.70 0.09
N SER A 722 10.83 31.16 0.06
CA SER A 722 11.60 31.73 -1.05
C SER A 722 11.18 31.27 -2.45
N THR A 723 10.73 32.23 -3.25
CA THR A 723 10.34 32.05 -4.65
C THR A 723 10.72 33.28 -5.47
N ASN A 724 11.86 33.20 -6.17
CA ASN A 724 12.28 34.25 -7.10
C ASN A 724 11.33 34.32 -8.31
N LEU A 725 10.59 35.42 -8.43
CA LEU A 725 9.62 35.64 -9.52
C LEU A 725 10.23 36.44 -10.68
N GLY A 726 11.40 37.04 -10.48
CA GLY A 726 12.08 37.87 -11.49
C GLY A 726 11.30 39.11 -11.89
N LEU A 727 10.44 39.62 -11.00
CA LEU A 727 9.64 40.82 -11.19
C LEU A 727 10.45 42.07 -10.81
N ALA A 728 10.02 43.21 -11.34
CA ALA A 728 10.65 44.49 -11.03
C ALA A 728 10.43 44.88 -9.55
N GLY A 729 11.37 45.64 -8.99
CA GLY A 729 11.17 46.32 -7.71
C GLY A 729 10.22 47.51 -7.75
N ASP A 730 10.12 48.20 -6.63
CA ASP A 730 9.34 49.43 -6.45
C ASP A 730 10.25 50.60 -6.10
N ALA A 731 10.20 51.69 -6.88
CA ALA A 731 11.08 52.84 -6.71
C ALA A 731 10.90 53.57 -5.36
N GLN A 732 9.68 53.58 -4.81
CA GLN A 732 9.43 54.16 -3.49
C GLN A 732 9.98 53.25 -2.39
N LEU A 733 9.83 51.93 -2.51
CA LEU A 733 10.45 50.99 -1.57
C LEU A 733 11.98 50.96 -1.68
N THR A 734 12.55 51.12 -2.88
CA THR A 734 14.00 51.29 -3.09
C THR A 734 14.53 52.49 -2.29
N ALA A 735 13.79 53.59 -2.27
CA ALA A 735 14.16 54.78 -1.48
C ALA A 735 14.08 54.53 0.04
N LEU A 736 13.13 53.70 0.50
CA LEU A 736 12.98 53.34 1.92
C LEU A 736 14.03 52.30 2.38
N ALA A 737 14.30 51.29 1.56
CA ALA A 737 15.29 50.25 1.81
C ALA A 737 16.74 50.79 1.72
N GLY A 738 16.95 51.87 0.95
CA GLY A 738 18.27 52.43 0.65
C GLY A 738 19.07 51.62 -0.36
N ARG A 739 18.41 50.67 -1.04
CA ARG A 739 18.98 49.67 -1.96
C ARG A 739 17.98 49.39 -3.08
N PRO A 740 18.42 48.95 -4.28
CA PRO A 740 17.51 48.44 -5.29
C PRO A 740 16.62 47.34 -4.72
N THR A 741 15.34 47.36 -5.09
CA THR A 741 14.39 46.32 -4.69
C THR A 741 14.00 45.42 -5.87
N PHE A 742 13.46 44.24 -5.56
CA PHE A 742 13.05 43.21 -6.50
C PHE A 742 11.73 42.57 -6.04
N ASP A 743 11.08 41.83 -6.94
CA ASP A 743 9.88 41.03 -6.64
C ASP A 743 8.75 41.81 -5.93
N ALA A 744 8.62 43.09 -6.29
CA ALA A 744 7.68 43.98 -5.63
C ALA A 744 6.23 43.60 -5.95
N VAL A 745 5.41 43.54 -4.90
CA VAL A 745 3.97 43.38 -5.00
C VAL A 745 3.30 44.56 -4.32
N ALA A 746 2.21 45.06 -4.91
CA ALA A 746 1.43 46.14 -4.32
C ALA A 746 -0.06 45.99 -4.56
N TYR A 747 -0.86 46.41 -3.58
CA TYR A 747 -2.30 46.56 -3.71
C TYR A 747 -2.70 48.01 -3.48
N GLN A 748 -3.44 48.56 -4.42
CA GLN A 748 -3.91 49.93 -4.40
C GLN A 748 -5.44 49.93 -4.40
N VAL A 749 -6.04 50.68 -3.47
CA VAL A 749 -7.48 50.81 -3.34
C VAL A 749 -7.89 52.25 -3.08
N THR A 750 -8.94 52.71 -3.75
CA THR A 750 -9.62 53.97 -3.39
C THR A 750 -10.78 53.65 -2.46
N VAL A 751 -10.78 54.27 -1.28
CA VAL A 751 -11.87 54.17 -0.29
C VAL A 751 -12.48 55.53 0.00
N VAL A 752 -13.78 55.56 0.33
CA VAL A 752 -14.43 56.73 0.91
C VAL A 752 -14.60 56.49 2.41
N PRO A 753 -13.87 57.21 3.29
CA PRO A 753 -14.03 57.10 4.73
C PRO A 753 -15.27 57.86 5.20
N LYS A 754 -15.99 57.29 6.17
CA LYS A 754 -17.10 57.95 6.89
C LYS A 754 -16.58 58.74 8.10
N GLY A 755 -15.44 58.31 8.65
CA GLY A 755 -14.74 58.93 9.77
C GLY A 755 -13.75 60.01 9.36
N THR A 756 -13.14 60.63 10.37
CA THR A 756 -12.05 61.63 10.19
C THR A 756 -10.66 61.04 10.32
N THR A 757 -10.55 59.79 10.74
CA THR A 757 -9.28 59.06 10.79
C THR A 757 -9.41 57.78 9.99
N LEU A 758 -8.46 57.53 9.09
CA LEU A 758 -8.31 56.26 8.39
C LEU A 758 -7.23 55.44 9.09
N HIS A 759 -7.55 54.19 9.36
CA HIS A 759 -6.66 53.25 10.01
C HIS A 759 -6.30 52.13 9.03
N VAL A 760 -5.04 51.73 9.02
CA VAL A 760 -4.61 50.47 8.38
C VAL A 760 -3.78 49.67 9.36
N ARG A 761 -4.19 48.43 9.63
CA ARG A 761 -3.48 47.52 10.54
C ARG A 761 -2.82 46.38 9.79
N TYR A 762 -1.53 46.19 10.04
CA TYR A 762 -0.69 45.28 9.30
C TYR A 762 0.34 44.55 10.18
N VAL A 763 0.85 43.44 9.67
CA VAL A 763 2.02 42.69 10.16
C VAL A 763 3.00 42.54 9.02
N PHE A 764 4.26 42.91 9.23
CA PHE A 764 5.34 42.69 8.27
C PHE A 764 6.13 41.43 8.68
N ALA A 765 6.52 40.59 7.72
CA ALA A 765 7.24 39.34 7.95
C ALA A 765 8.30 39.12 6.86
N SER A 766 9.39 38.44 7.19
CA SER A 766 10.50 38.19 6.26
C SER A 766 11.30 36.94 6.64
N GLU A 767 11.89 36.28 5.65
CA GLU A 767 12.93 35.25 5.79
C GLU A 767 14.34 35.84 6.02
N GLU A 768 14.52 37.16 5.91
CA GLU A 768 15.81 37.82 6.23
C GLU A 768 16.10 37.87 7.74
N TYR A 769 15.08 37.56 8.55
CA TYR A 769 15.23 37.45 9.99
C TYR A 769 15.67 36.05 10.41
N PRO A 770 16.45 35.92 11.50
CA PRO A 770 17.29 36.94 12.12
C PRO A 770 18.64 37.15 11.40
N GLU A 771 19.00 36.31 10.43
CA GLU A 771 20.37 36.13 9.91
C GLU A 771 20.94 37.39 9.25
N TYR A 772 20.11 38.18 8.60
CA TYR A 772 20.54 39.28 7.75
C TYR A 772 20.19 40.67 8.31
N VAL A 773 19.75 40.71 9.58
CA VAL A 773 19.53 41.95 10.31
C VAL A 773 20.81 42.80 10.34
N GLY A 774 20.67 44.06 9.93
CA GLY A 774 21.76 45.04 9.84
C GLY A 774 22.60 44.94 8.56
N SER A 775 22.25 44.04 7.63
CA SER A 775 22.96 43.84 6.37
C SER A 775 22.38 44.70 5.23
N ALA A 776 22.81 44.43 3.99
CA ALA A 776 22.26 45.07 2.80
C ALA A 776 20.86 44.54 2.42
N TYR A 777 20.46 43.37 2.92
CA TYR A 777 19.16 42.76 2.68
C TYR A 777 18.16 43.36 3.68
N ASN A 778 17.63 44.52 3.31
CA ASN A 778 16.77 45.35 4.14
C ASN A 778 15.37 45.43 3.54
N ASP A 779 14.69 44.29 3.46
CA ASP A 779 13.36 44.21 2.88
C ASP A 779 12.43 45.20 3.55
N ALA A 780 11.64 45.87 2.71
CA ALA A 780 10.89 47.04 3.13
C ALA A 780 9.44 46.92 2.68
N MET A 781 8.55 47.43 3.55
CA MET A 781 7.15 47.58 3.25
C MET A 781 6.71 49.02 3.44
N ALA A 782 5.62 49.40 2.79
CA ALA A 782 5.00 50.71 3.00
C ALA A 782 3.48 50.65 2.89
N VAL A 783 2.83 51.55 3.63
CA VAL A 783 1.41 51.89 3.46
C VAL A 783 1.36 53.36 3.08
N PHE A 784 1.02 53.66 1.84
CA PHE A 784 0.86 55.03 1.35
C PHE A 784 -0.60 55.44 1.40
N VAL A 785 -0.91 56.55 2.06
CA VAL A 785 -2.22 57.20 2.03
C VAL A 785 -2.07 58.51 1.27
N ASN A 786 -2.74 58.63 0.12
CA ASN A 786 -2.58 59.73 -0.84
C ASN A 786 -1.10 59.99 -1.22
N GLY A 787 -0.32 58.91 -1.35
CA GLY A 787 1.09 58.96 -1.75
C GLY A 787 2.08 59.21 -0.61
N VAL A 788 1.61 59.43 0.63
CA VAL A 788 2.47 59.63 1.82
C VAL A 788 2.52 58.35 2.63
N ASN A 789 3.73 57.85 2.93
CA ASN A 789 3.90 56.66 3.77
C ASN A 789 3.45 56.94 5.21
N CYS A 790 2.74 55.99 5.82
CA CYS A 790 2.35 56.04 7.23
C CYS A 790 2.74 54.77 7.99
N ALA A 791 3.40 53.81 7.34
CA ALA A 791 3.95 52.61 7.99
C ALA A 791 5.30 52.93 8.67
N TYR A 792 5.23 53.46 9.88
CA TYR A 792 6.39 53.81 10.70
C TYR A 792 6.48 52.96 11.96
N VAL A 793 7.69 52.78 12.47
CA VAL A 793 7.90 52.23 13.81
C VAL A 793 7.19 53.14 14.82
N PRO A 794 6.34 52.59 15.72
CA PRO A 794 5.48 53.41 16.56
C PRO A 794 6.24 54.45 17.38
N GLY A 795 5.77 55.69 17.33
CA GLY A 795 6.39 56.84 17.99
C GLY A 795 7.56 57.49 17.24
N THR A 796 7.86 57.06 16.01
CA THR A 796 8.97 57.58 15.20
C THR A 796 8.54 57.92 13.77
N THR A 797 9.47 58.46 12.97
CA THR A 797 9.33 58.63 11.51
C THR A 797 10.16 57.61 10.73
N THR A 798 10.67 56.57 11.40
CA THR A 798 11.48 55.51 10.79
C THR A 798 10.56 54.51 10.10
N PRO A 799 10.69 54.29 8.78
CA PRO A 799 9.87 53.32 8.04
C PRO A 799 10.04 51.89 8.57
N VAL A 800 9.02 51.05 8.42
CA VAL A 800 9.11 49.61 8.78
C VAL A 800 9.86 48.83 7.69
N ALA A 801 10.95 48.19 8.10
CA ALA A 801 11.83 47.33 7.31
C ALA A 801 12.62 46.37 8.22
N VAL A 802 13.26 45.34 7.65
CA VAL A 802 14.06 44.33 8.39
C VAL A 802 15.05 44.95 9.38
N ASN A 803 15.79 45.98 8.97
CA ASN A 803 16.80 46.62 9.81
C ASN A 803 16.23 47.53 10.91
N THR A 804 14.93 47.84 10.86
CA THR A 804 14.28 48.81 11.76
C THR A 804 13.42 48.16 12.83
N VAL A 805 12.92 46.94 12.61
CA VAL A 805 12.17 46.14 13.60
C VAL A 805 12.74 44.72 13.59
N ASN A 806 13.43 44.33 14.65
CA ASN A 806 14.09 43.02 14.80
C ASN A 806 14.38 42.74 16.28
N ALA A 807 15.03 41.61 16.57
CA ALA A 807 15.36 41.20 17.93
C ALA A 807 16.27 42.21 18.68
N GLN A 808 17.04 43.04 17.96
CA GLN A 808 18.00 44.00 18.53
C GLN A 808 17.45 45.44 18.53
N THR A 809 16.71 45.83 17.49
CA THR A 809 16.22 47.19 17.23
C THR A 809 14.70 47.19 17.24
N ASN A 810 14.10 48.01 18.11
CA ASN A 810 12.64 48.07 18.28
C ASN A 810 11.98 46.71 18.59
N SER A 811 12.69 45.86 19.35
CA SER A 811 12.31 44.47 19.65
C SER A 811 10.97 44.31 20.37
N ALA A 812 10.47 45.38 21.02
CA ALA A 812 9.12 45.41 21.59
C ALA A 812 8.02 45.14 20.54
N TYR A 813 8.29 45.41 19.26
CA TYR A 813 7.39 45.19 18.13
C TYR A 813 7.75 43.97 17.29
N TYR A 814 8.76 43.18 17.67
CA TYR A 814 9.22 42.01 16.94
C TYR A 814 8.73 40.71 17.57
N ILE A 815 8.50 39.70 16.74
CA ILE A 815 8.19 38.32 17.07
C ILE A 815 9.19 37.47 16.30
N ASP A 816 9.99 36.69 17.03
CA ASP A 816 10.91 35.70 16.47
C ASP A 816 10.12 34.44 16.11
N ASN A 817 10.13 34.05 14.83
CA ASN A 817 9.43 32.87 14.33
C ASN A 817 10.39 31.83 13.73
N ALA A 818 11.71 31.95 13.89
CA ALA A 818 12.68 31.06 13.24
C ALA A 818 12.54 29.58 13.70
N ALA A 819 12.20 29.38 14.97
CA ALA A 819 11.88 28.05 15.53
C ALA A 819 10.36 27.79 15.66
N GLY A 820 9.55 28.76 15.23
CA GLY A 820 8.10 28.75 15.34
C GLY A 820 7.53 29.35 16.61
N VAL A 821 6.43 30.07 16.45
CA VAL A 821 5.63 30.63 17.56
C VAL A 821 4.22 30.05 17.53
N ALA A 822 3.74 29.64 18.70
CA ALA A 822 2.39 29.12 18.86
C ALA A 822 1.34 30.08 18.29
N GLY A 823 0.50 29.57 17.38
CA GLY A 823 -0.57 30.32 16.72
C GLY A 823 -0.18 30.97 15.40
N TYR A 824 1.10 30.99 15.01
CA TYR A 824 1.55 31.49 13.71
C TYR A 824 1.85 30.31 12.79
N SER A 825 1.23 30.28 11.61
CA SER A 825 1.40 29.25 10.57
C SER A 825 2.05 29.86 9.33
N THR A 826 3.11 30.62 9.54
CA THR A 826 3.91 31.25 8.48
C THR A 826 5.31 30.65 8.47
N SER A 827 5.84 30.50 7.26
CA SER A 827 7.22 30.04 7.03
C SER A 827 8.25 31.17 7.14
N MET A 828 7.80 32.42 7.30
CA MET A 828 8.67 33.58 7.54
C MET A 828 9.36 33.47 8.90
N ASP A 829 10.67 33.65 8.95
CA ASP A 829 11.48 33.43 10.16
C ASP A 829 11.36 34.56 11.21
N GLY A 830 10.80 35.71 10.83
CA GLY A 830 10.46 36.77 11.79
C GLY A 830 9.33 37.66 11.31
N LEU A 831 8.63 38.29 12.26
CA LEU A 831 7.49 39.15 11.96
C LEU A 831 7.28 40.24 13.00
N THR A 832 6.55 41.29 12.64
CA THR A 832 6.15 42.35 13.57
C THR A 832 4.91 41.94 14.36
N LYS A 833 4.76 42.45 15.59
CA LYS A 833 3.43 42.55 16.21
C LYS A 833 2.51 43.37 15.30
N PRO A 834 1.17 43.23 15.39
CA PRO A 834 0.24 44.09 14.66
C PRO A 834 0.53 45.57 14.90
N LEU A 835 0.87 46.30 13.84
CA LEU A 835 1.10 47.74 13.85
C LEU A 835 -0.07 48.43 13.16
N THR A 836 -0.43 49.62 13.61
CA THR A 836 -1.50 50.43 13.00
C THR A 836 -0.94 51.77 12.56
N CYS A 837 -1.27 52.19 11.35
CA CYS A 837 -1.06 53.55 10.90
C CYS A 837 -2.37 54.35 10.96
N ASP A 838 -2.33 55.49 11.63
CA ASP A 838 -3.48 56.38 11.81
C ASP A 838 -3.27 57.64 10.97
N VAL A 839 -4.16 57.89 10.00
CA VAL A 839 -4.03 59.01 9.06
C VAL A 839 -5.26 59.91 9.14
N PRO A 840 -5.11 61.22 9.46
CA PRO A 840 -6.19 62.17 9.36
C PRO A 840 -6.72 62.28 7.92
N VAL A 841 -8.02 62.11 7.75
CA VAL A 841 -8.71 62.18 6.45
C VAL A 841 -9.98 63.03 6.56
N LYS A 842 -10.52 63.45 5.42
CA LYS A 842 -11.80 64.15 5.37
C LYS A 842 -12.92 63.15 5.07
N ALA A 843 -13.88 63.03 5.98
CA ALA A 843 -15.07 62.21 5.79
C ALA A 843 -15.78 62.53 4.46
N GLY A 844 -16.18 61.50 3.73
CA GLY A 844 -16.86 61.59 2.44
C GLY A 844 -15.96 61.91 1.24
N VAL A 845 -14.66 62.14 1.43
CA VAL A 845 -13.71 62.42 0.34
C VAL A 845 -12.91 61.15 0.01
N PRO A 846 -12.85 60.71 -1.27
CA PRO A 846 -12.06 59.54 -1.66
C PRO A 846 -10.59 59.68 -1.27
N VAL A 847 -10.03 58.60 -0.72
CA VAL A 847 -8.63 58.47 -0.30
C VAL A 847 -8.04 57.23 -0.98
N THR A 848 -6.82 57.37 -1.52
CA THR A 848 -6.10 56.27 -2.14
C THR A 848 -5.13 55.65 -1.14
N VAL A 849 -5.29 54.36 -0.86
CA VAL A 849 -4.38 53.55 -0.03
C VAL A 849 -3.58 52.62 -0.93
N ARG A 850 -2.25 52.61 -0.83
CA ARG A 850 -1.37 51.68 -1.54
C ARG A 850 -0.47 50.95 -0.55
N ILE A 851 -0.54 49.63 -0.53
CA ILE A 851 0.21 48.76 0.37
C ILE A 851 1.19 47.98 -0.49
N ALA A 852 2.48 48.01 -0.15
CA ALA A 852 3.52 47.41 -0.98
C ALA A 852 4.62 46.76 -0.12
N VAL A 853 5.22 45.70 -0.65
CA VAL A 853 6.38 45.00 -0.09
C VAL A 853 7.31 44.56 -1.22
N ALA A 854 8.62 44.56 -0.98
CA ALA A 854 9.64 44.17 -1.95
C ALA A 854 10.93 43.69 -1.26
N ASP A 855 11.62 42.76 -1.91
CA ASP A 855 12.93 42.27 -1.47
C ASP A 855 13.99 43.33 -1.75
N ALA A 856 14.98 43.48 -0.90
CA ALA A 856 16.02 44.49 -1.03
C ALA A 856 17.39 43.87 -1.30
N SER A 857 18.14 44.47 -2.22
CA SER A 857 19.46 44.03 -2.70
C SER A 857 19.48 42.77 -3.56
N ASP A 858 18.67 41.76 -3.26
CA ASP A 858 18.41 40.63 -4.16
C ASP A 858 16.93 40.21 -4.13
N SER A 859 16.63 39.06 -4.74
CA SER A 859 15.28 38.50 -4.89
C SER A 859 15.25 37.04 -4.43
N VAL A 860 16.05 36.72 -3.40
CA VAL A 860 16.32 35.33 -2.98
C VAL A 860 15.43 34.93 -1.82
N LEU A 861 15.33 35.74 -0.76
CA LEU A 861 14.53 35.47 0.41
C LEU A 861 13.26 36.32 0.38
N ASP A 862 12.12 35.70 0.65
CA ASP A 862 10.84 36.37 0.48
C ASP A 862 10.45 37.17 1.73
N SER A 863 9.65 38.20 1.51
CA SER A 863 8.98 39.02 2.50
C SER A 863 7.47 39.05 2.29
N ALA A 864 6.72 39.37 3.34
CA ALA A 864 5.27 39.47 3.28
C ALA A 864 4.71 40.58 4.18
N VAL A 865 3.54 41.11 3.80
CA VAL A 865 2.70 41.94 4.65
C VAL A 865 1.29 41.37 4.73
N ALA A 866 0.79 41.24 5.95
CA ALA A 866 -0.51 40.68 6.27
C ALA A 866 -1.43 41.77 6.88
N LEU A 867 -2.66 41.89 6.39
CA LEU A 867 -3.66 42.83 6.90
C LEU A 867 -4.62 42.13 7.86
N VAL A 868 -4.63 42.62 9.10
CA VAL A 868 -5.28 41.97 10.25
C VAL A 868 -6.39 42.85 10.82
N ASP A 869 -7.29 42.27 11.63
CA ASP A 869 -8.39 42.96 12.32
C ASP A 869 -9.29 43.83 11.42
N GLY A 870 -9.59 43.37 10.21
CA GLY A 870 -10.40 44.12 9.24
C GLY A 870 -9.62 45.11 8.39
N GLY A 871 -8.28 45.12 8.48
CA GLY A 871 -7.35 45.72 7.53
C GLY A 871 -7.42 47.25 7.48
N ILE A 872 -8.41 47.78 6.76
CA ILE A 872 -8.62 49.21 6.52
C ILE A 872 -9.98 49.64 7.08
N TRP A 873 -10.03 50.59 8.01
CA TRP A 873 -11.28 51.11 8.59
C TRP A 873 -11.20 52.61 8.90
N SER A 874 -12.34 53.25 9.21
CA SER A 874 -12.35 54.67 9.62
C SER A 874 -13.34 54.94 10.75
N ASN A 875 -12.99 55.85 11.67
CA ASN A 875 -13.89 56.32 12.74
C ASN A 875 -13.95 57.85 12.87
#